data_AF-A0A5D6YLU1-F1
#
_entry.id   AF-A0A5D6YLU1-F1
#
_cell.length_a   1.000
_cell.length_b   1.000
_cell.length_c   1.000
_cell.angle_alpha   90.00
_cell.angle_beta   90.00
_cell.angle_gamma   90.00
#
_symmetry.space_group_name_H-M   'P 1'
#
loop_
_entity.id
_entity.type
_entity.pdbx_description
1 polymer ?
#
loop_
_entity_poly.entity_id
_entity_poly.type
_entity_poly.pdbx_seq_one_letter_code
_entity_poly.pdbx_strand_id
1 'polypeptide(L)'
;MEIKLGVSRNDRDALGRLAHPFLQPALKYPRFRVDDPRTSDPNVFADSCIPSGAAVYGIGAQVDTNGKVIKKGSVNGSLIVELNGGVTHTTTSFLFSILATEIYGYQVSFYSIGGSNQATERMSSVRSGKCTPSHVNLEIWANPARERKLAVYANETYFAGAMGYFGYSGLYTTVDFATKGADSSLYSPPFYADFWKYYVKNDALISALGYDKFANNSAFFPIKENGCADGSLGCKDGCSKSFACTQREASGGKCMVVMMMYDYYDPGYVQAALSNLNVPTYFCFIGYDGLEQYALAAQKQGLPVLFYHYLPDVFLLRHSALFQRVFLPYAVPESVVAATGTFGENGYGQKTDNPVAVDFPATKISKYASGVIQNTFPLQLLVAKYTLSDLNENALVRTYLDTPKDTTESAPEFRAACNWIKANYDVWRLWLDRPPLCSLDTHMDFEVRGCENGSLTRSVEFRWKDPNPQNASKPFVCDGGFSALPPAIVTSRTCSWILEDERRWIDWITEKPECDASFYDYNISACDSSAKRRVTFFWLIANASFPTKSAECRDGVSLPVSVLVNCEYMPMNSSTFTGILVLILIVAIFLVIAMVFVFRHRDVPVIKRSQYELLELMLLGGVFICVAAIVYAGKPSHFLCGVRPVAISTGFTTIFSSLFVKSLRVYRVFMKSAMKRVKVSLFMMLKFFFLFFAVDVLIITVWFAVDFPAPTTTVKPALEFRGEIDQIYCESSSFIFSALLIFWKAILLFMGLYISFLVRNVSGDFQESMWIFASALVVLIGSLVIIPLTYLVDLAAAPFYVFLSITLLFCTVVVMLFMLAPKLLRLNAVMSKRSSTGTAPSKYNTSSVVGASNYTQSDVASSTTTMAVATKKPPALYAGIAAKKKAPALYMDIAATDDVGPE
;
A
#
# COMPACT_ATOMS: atom_id res chain seq x y z
N MET A 1 15.54 -31.43 -33.42
CA MET A 1 16.69 -30.58 -33.01
C MET A 1 17.37 -31.17 -31.78
N GLU A 2 16.63 -31.42 -30.69
CA GLU A 2 17.06 -32.13 -29.47
C GLU A 2 18.04 -33.30 -29.73
N ILE A 3 17.68 -34.27 -30.59
CA ILE A 3 18.52 -35.42 -30.96
C ILE A 3 19.91 -35.03 -31.52
N LYS A 4 20.03 -33.90 -32.25
CA LYS A 4 21.32 -33.41 -32.78
C LYS A 4 22.20 -32.80 -31.68
N LEU A 5 21.57 -32.22 -30.64
CA LEU A 5 22.24 -31.46 -29.59
C LEU A 5 22.49 -32.25 -28.31
N GLY A 6 21.85 -33.42 -28.13
CA GLY A 6 22.00 -34.26 -26.94
C GLY A 6 21.29 -33.71 -25.70
N VAL A 7 20.32 -32.81 -25.86
CA VAL A 7 19.58 -32.13 -24.78
C VAL A 7 18.07 -32.18 -25.04
N SER A 8 17.25 -32.06 -24.00
CA SER A 8 15.79 -31.97 -24.12
C SER A 8 15.27 -30.54 -23.90
N ARG A 9 14.19 -30.19 -24.60
CA ARG A 9 13.50 -28.90 -24.42
C ARG A 9 12.80 -28.76 -23.07
N ASN A 10 12.68 -29.84 -22.31
CA ASN A 10 12.02 -29.89 -21.00
C ASN A 10 13.02 -29.75 -19.84
N ASP A 11 14.32 -29.80 -20.12
CA ASP A 11 15.39 -29.72 -19.11
C ASP A 11 15.32 -28.37 -18.39
N ARG A 12 15.53 -28.37 -17.06
CA ARG A 12 15.42 -27.17 -16.22
C ARG A 12 16.68 -26.91 -15.38
N ASP A 13 16.95 -25.63 -15.12
CA ASP A 13 18.02 -25.18 -14.22
C ASP A 13 17.58 -25.20 -12.74
N ALA A 14 18.52 -24.93 -11.84
CA ALA A 14 18.30 -24.96 -10.39
C ALA A 14 17.28 -23.92 -9.88
N LEU A 15 16.88 -22.94 -10.70
CA LEU A 15 15.83 -21.96 -10.40
C LEU A 15 14.49 -22.33 -11.04
N GLY A 16 14.40 -23.56 -11.57
CA GLY A 16 13.21 -24.11 -12.20
C GLY A 16 12.92 -23.55 -13.58
N ARG A 17 13.83 -22.81 -14.23
CA ARG A 17 13.64 -22.30 -15.61
C ARG A 17 14.04 -23.35 -16.64
N LEU A 18 13.47 -23.31 -17.84
CA LEU A 18 13.97 -24.09 -18.98
C LEU A 18 15.45 -23.78 -19.25
N ALA A 19 16.27 -24.82 -19.34
CA ALA A 19 17.67 -24.74 -19.73
C ALA A 19 17.81 -24.38 -21.23
N HIS A 20 16.86 -24.81 -22.05
CA HIS A 20 16.82 -24.61 -23.49
C HIS A 20 15.46 -24.02 -23.94
N PRO A 21 15.10 -22.79 -23.52
CA PRO A 21 13.76 -22.23 -23.73
C PRO A 21 13.41 -22.03 -25.21
N PHE A 22 14.42 -21.94 -26.09
CA PHE A 22 14.25 -21.74 -27.54
C PHE A 22 14.19 -23.06 -28.33
N LEU A 23 14.27 -24.24 -27.69
CA LEU A 23 14.01 -25.54 -28.32
C LEU A 23 12.50 -25.90 -28.30
N GLN A 24 11.63 -24.89 -28.32
CA GLN A 24 10.18 -25.03 -28.25
C GLN A 24 9.53 -24.80 -29.63
N PRO A 25 8.31 -25.30 -29.86
CA PRO A 25 7.53 -24.95 -31.05
C PRO A 25 7.20 -23.46 -31.09
N ALA A 26 6.94 -22.98 -32.31
CA ALA A 26 6.35 -21.67 -32.61
C ALA A 26 5.17 -21.30 -31.67
N LEU A 27 5.15 -20.06 -31.20
CA LEU A 27 4.10 -19.53 -30.33
C LEU A 27 2.78 -19.32 -31.08
N LYS A 28 1.71 -19.97 -30.62
CA LYS A 28 0.38 -19.87 -31.22
C LYS A 28 -0.39 -18.59 -30.86
N TYR A 29 0.09 -17.83 -29.87
CA TYR A 29 -0.57 -16.65 -29.34
C TYR A 29 0.48 -15.56 -29.06
N PRO A 30 0.18 -14.27 -29.32
CA PRO A 30 1.04 -13.17 -28.90
C PRO A 30 1.25 -13.18 -27.39
N ARG A 31 2.51 -13.10 -26.96
CA ARG A 31 2.94 -12.99 -25.56
C ARG A 31 3.22 -11.55 -25.15
N PHE A 32 3.69 -10.73 -26.09
CA PHE A 32 4.09 -9.35 -25.83
C PHE A 32 3.49 -8.40 -26.87
N ARG A 33 3.39 -7.13 -26.50
CA ARG A 33 2.93 -6.02 -27.36
C ARG A 33 3.95 -4.88 -27.30
N VAL A 34 3.88 -3.96 -28.26
CA VAL A 34 4.68 -2.72 -28.24
C VAL A 34 3.74 -1.56 -27.91
N ASP A 35 3.84 -1.04 -26.69
CA ASP A 35 2.94 0.00 -26.17
C ASP A 35 3.32 1.40 -26.66
N ASP A 36 3.23 1.60 -27.98
CA ASP A 36 3.39 2.90 -28.63
C ASP A 36 2.04 3.62 -28.79
N PRO A 37 1.80 4.73 -28.06
CA PRO A 37 0.55 5.48 -28.16
C PRO A 37 0.29 6.04 -29.57
N ARG A 38 1.32 6.27 -30.39
CA ARG A 38 1.15 6.73 -31.79
C ARG A 38 0.36 5.69 -32.61
N THR A 39 0.58 4.40 -32.36
CA THR A 39 -0.12 3.31 -33.07
C THR A 39 -1.59 3.15 -32.68
N SER A 40 -2.08 3.91 -31.69
CA SER A 40 -3.48 3.90 -31.27
C SER A 40 -4.36 4.93 -31.99
N ASP A 41 -3.77 5.94 -32.64
CA ASP A 41 -4.49 6.94 -33.44
C ASP A 41 -5.00 6.31 -34.75
N PRO A 42 -6.31 6.28 -35.05
CA PRO A 42 -6.85 5.68 -36.27
C PRO A 42 -6.43 6.39 -37.57
N ASN A 43 -5.78 7.56 -37.49
CA ASN A 43 -5.28 8.32 -38.64
C ASN A 43 -3.85 7.93 -39.06
N VAL A 44 -3.09 7.16 -38.27
CA VAL A 44 -1.77 6.69 -38.75
C VAL A 44 -1.92 5.77 -39.95
N PHE A 45 -1.01 5.92 -40.91
CA PHE A 45 -1.06 5.25 -42.22
C PHE A 45 -2.34 5.52 -43.04
N ALA A 46 -3.03 6.65 -42.80
CA ALA A 46 -4.02 7.18 -43.74
C ALA A 46 -3.42 7.39 -45.14
N ASP A 47 -4.24 7.36 -46.20
CA ASP A 47 -3.74 7.48 -47.58
C ASP A 47 -3.11 8.84 -47.91
N SER A 48 -3.43 9.88 -47.12
CA SER A 48 -2.76 11.19 -47.14
C SER A 48 -1.39 11.20 -46.43
N CYS A 49 -1.09 10.20 -45.59
CA CYS A 49 0.15 10.07 -44.84
C CYS A 49 1.21 9.20 -45.54
N ILE A 50 0.80 8.27 -46.41
CA ILE A 50 1.72 7.32 -47.07
C ILE A 50 2.28 7.94 -48.36
N PRO A 51 3.62 8.06 -48.52
CA PRO A 51 4.22 8.51 -49.77
C PRO A 51 3.96 7.57 -50.95
N SER A 52 3.95 8.12 -52.17
CA SER A 52 3.86 7.30 -53.39
C SER A 52 4.99 6.27 -53.44
N GLY A 53 4.64 4.99 -53.64
CA GLY A 53 5.57 3.86 -53.63
C GLY A 53 5.84 3.23 -52.25
N ALA A 54 5.31 3.79 -51.16
CA ALA A 54 5.36 3.17 -49.84
C ALA A 54 4.08 2.34 -49.55
N ALA A 55 4.19 1.33 -48.68
CA ALA A 55 3.08 0.44 -48.31
C ALA A 55 3.21 -0.08 -46.87
N VAL A 56 2.08 -0.24 -46.17
CA VAL A 56 2.04 -0.82 -44.81
C VAL A 56 1.31 -2.17 -44.82
N TYR A 57 1.93 -3.15 -44.17
CA TYR A 57 1.46 -4.52 -44.01
C TYR A 57 1.24 -4.77 -42.52
N GLY A 58 0.10 -4.33 -42.00
CA GLY A 58 -0.32 -4.54 -40.63
C GLY A 58 -0.84 -5.95 -40.37
N ILE A 59 -1.13 -6.24 -39.10
CA ILE A 59 -1.70 -7.51 -38.65
C ILE A 59 -3.07 -7.73 -39.30
N GLY A 60 -3.23 -8.86 -40.00
CA GLY A 60 -4.44 -9.16 -40.78
C GLY A 60 -4.60 -8.33 -42.05
N ALA A 61 -3.50 -7.79 -42.60
CA ALA A 61 -3.49 -7.21 -43.93
C ALA A 61 -3.90 -8.23 -45.02
N GLN A 62 -4.45 -7.72 -46.12
CA GLN A 62 -4.80 -8.51 -47.30
C GLN A 62 -4.06 -7.92 -48.50
N VAL A 63 -3.45 -8.79 -49.31
CA VAL A 63 -2.71 -8.44 -50.53
C VAL A 63 -3.31 -9.14 -51.74
N ASP A 64 -3.08 -8.59 -52.94
CA ASP A 64 -3.39 -9.28 -54.20
C ASP A 64 -2.30 -10.30 -54.58
N THR A 65 -2.47 -10.98 -55.72
CA THR A 65 -1.50 -11.96 -56.26
C THR A 65 -0.13 -11.35 -56.60
N ASN A 66 -0.02 -10.02 -56.65
CA ASN A 66 1.19 -9.28 -56.96
C ASN A 66 1.82 -8.67 -55.69
N GLY A 67 1.32 -9.03 -54.51
CA GLY A 67 1.78 -8.51 -53.21
C GLY A 67 1.24 -7.11 -52.86
N LYS A 68 0.40 -6.49 -53.68
CA LYS A 68 -0.12 -5.14 -53.44
C LYS A 68 -1.18 -5.16 -52.36
N VAL A 69 -1.05 -4.28 -51.36
CA VAL A 69 -1.99 -4.15 -50.24
C VAL A 69 -3.38 -3.73 -50.71
N ILE A 70 -4.38 -4.58 -50.47
CA ILE A 70 -5.82 -4.32 -50.61
C ILE A 70 -6.38 -3.75 -49.30
N LYS A 71 -5.95 -4.31 -48.16
CA LYS A 71 -6.36 -3.89 -46.81
C LYS A 71 -5.14 -3.81 -45.91
N LYS A 72 -4.91 -2.66 -45.26
CA LYS A 72 -3.69 -2.34 -44.49
C LYS A 72 -3.49 -3.17 -43.21
N GLY A 73 -4.52 -3.84 -42.68
CA GLY A 73 -4.45 -4.52 -41.37
C GLY A 73 -4.47 -3.54 -40.20
N SER A 74 -4.12 -4.02 -38.99
CA SER A 74 -3.97 -3.21 -37.78
C SER A 74 -2.50 -3.11 -37.37
N VAL A 75 -2.06 -1.93 -36.90
CA VAL A 75 -0.70 -1.73 -36.37
C VAL A 75 -0.64 -1.54 -34.84
N ASN A 76 -1.79 -1.38 -34.18
CA ASN A 76 -1.90 -1.04 -32.76
C ASN A 76 -1.34 -2.16 -31.84
N GLY A 77 -0.26 -1.85 -31.13
CA GLY A 77 0.43 -2.80 -30.25
C GLY A 77 1.37 -3.77 -30.96
N SER A 78 1.63 -3.57 -32.26
CA SER A 78 2.58 -4.37 -33.06
C SER A 78 3.93 -3.68 -33.20
N LEU A 79 4.99 -4.47 -33.30
CA LEU A 79 6.32 -4.01 -33.70
C LEU A 79 6.29 -3.63 -35.18
N ILE A 80 6.77 -2.43 -35.53
CA ILE A 80 6.75 -1.92 -36.92
C ILE A 80 8.18 -1.89 -37.47
N VAL A 81 8.48 -2.84 -38.35
CA VAL A 81 9.79 -3.00 -38.99
C VAL A 81 9.76 -2.32 -40.36
N GLU A 82 10.70 -1.42 -40.62
CA GLU A 82 10.85 -0.81 -41.96
C GLU A 82 11.44 -1.83 -42.95
N LEU A 83 11.03 -1.78 -44.21
CA LEU A 83 11.61 -2.54 -45.33
C LEU A 83 12.04 -1.55 -46.43
N ASN A 84 13.33 -1.51 -46.78
CA ASN A 84 13.87 -0.55 -47.74
C ASN A 84 13.92 -1.08 -49.20
N GLY A 85 13.31 -2.24 -49.48
CA GLY A 85 13.16 -2.81 -50.83
C GLY A 85 14.34 -3.62 -51.38
N GLY A 86 15.54 -3.52 -50.80
CA GLY A 86 16.68 -4.38 -51.14
C GLY A 86 16.53 -5.81 -50.62
N VAL A 87 17.14 -6.79 -51.30
CA VAL A 87 17.05 -8.21 -50.91
C VAL A 87 17.66 -8.46 -49.54
N THR A 88 18.91 -8.00 -49.31
CA THR A 88 19.63 -8.07 -48.02
C THR A 88 18.79 -7.50 -46.88
N HIS A 89 18.26 -6.30 -47.09
CA HIS A 89 17.41 -5.56 -46.16
C HIS A 89 16.15 -6.36 -45.79
N THR A 90 15.53 -6.97 -46.79
CA THR A 90 14.30 -7.73 -46.66
C THR A 90 14.54 -9.08 -45.99
N THR A 91 15.61 -9.82 -46.36
CA THR A 91 15.96 -11.09 -45.72
C THR A 91 16.41 -10.89 -44.28
N THR A 92 17.24 -9.87 -44.00
CA THR A 92 17.62 -9.44 -42.64
C THR A 92 16.38 -9.12 -41.81
N SER A 93 15.51 -8.26 -42.33
CA SER A 93 14.33 -7.79 -41.58
C SER A 93 13.30 -8.89 -41.34
N PHE A 94 13.09 -9.81 -42.30
CA PHE A 94 12.26 -10.99 -42.06
C PHE A 94 12.88 -11.97 -41.06
N LEU A 95 14.19 -12.19 -41.08
CA LEU A 95 14.88 -13.07 -40.14
C LEU A 95 14.71 -12.58 -38.69
N PHE A 96 14.94 -11.29 -38.44
CA PHE A 96 14.63 -10.65 -37.17
C PHE A 96 13.14 -10.79 -36.78
N SER A 97 12.24 -10.56 -37.73
CA SER A 97 10.79 -10.56 -37.48
C SER A 97 10.22 -11.93 -37.17
N ILE A 98 10.76 -12.99 -37.78
CA ILE A 98 10.43 -14.39 -37.45
C ILE A 98 10.85 -14.70 -36.01
N LEU A 99 12.02 -14.24 -35.55
CA LEU A 99 12.44 -14.45 -34.16
C LEU A 99 11.57 -13.66 -33.16
N ALA A 100 11.23 -12.41 -33.48
CA ALA A 100 10.32 -11.60 -32.67
C ALA A 100 8.92 -12.24 -32.57
N THR A 101 8.41 -12.81 -33.67
CA THR A 101 7.08 -13.41 -33.75
C THR A 101 7.03 -14.81 -33.14
N GLU A 102 7.82 -15.75 -33.67
CA GLU A 102 7.67 -17.18 -33.38
C GLU A 102 8.26 -17.60 -32.03
N ILE A 103 9.29 -16.88 -31.54
CA ILE A 103 10.05 -17.25 -30.34
C ILE A 103 9.70 -16.36 -29.13
N TYR A 104 9.58 -15.04 -29.34
CA TYR A 104 9.15 -14.14 -28.27
C TYR A 104 7.64 -13.94 -28.20
N GLY A 105 6.94 -13.87 -29.34
CA GLY A 105 5.49 -13.68 -29.38
C GLY A 105 5.05 -12.22 -29.53
N TYR A 106 5.84 -11.38 -30.19
CA TYR A 106 5.37 -10.07 -30.65
C TYR A 106 4.58 -10.23 -31.95
N GLN A 107 3.53 -9.43 -32.13
CA GLN A 107 2.97 -9.22 -33.47
C GLN A 107 3.86 -8.23 -34.24
N VAL A 108 4.23 -8.56 -35.48
CA VAL A 108 5.07 -7.72 -36.34
C VAL A 108 4.28 -7.25 -37.56
N SER A 109 4.33 -5.94 -37.80
CA SER A 109 3.84 -5.25 -38.99
C SER A 109 5.03 -4.70 -39.79
N PHE A 110 4.91 -4.59 -41.10
CA PHE A 110 5.97 -4.05 -41.97
C PHE A 110 5.58 -2.72 -42.59
N TYR A 111 6.53 -1.80 -42.69
CA TYR A 111 6.40 -0.57 -43.46
C TYR A 111 7.44 -0.52 -44.58
N SER A 112 7.02 -0.83 -45.80
CA SER A 112 7.86 -0.76 -46.99
C SER A 112 7.95 0.68 -47.47
N ILE A 113 9.17 1.23 -47.54
CA ILE A 113 9.43 2.60 -47.99
C ILE A 113 10.87 2.73 -48.53
N GLY A 114 11.01 3.34 -49.69
CA GLY A 114 12.33 3.70 -50.22
C GLY A 114 13.02 4.77 -49.37
N GLY A 115 14.30 4.55 -49.05
CA GLY A 115 15.17 5.56 -48.43
C GLY A 115 15.23 5.53 -46.89
N SER A 116 16.42 5.23 -46.38
CA SER A 116 16.74 5.20 -44.96
C SER A 116 17.01 6.58 -44.33
N ASN A 117 17.15 7.65 -45.13
CA ASN A 117 17.52 9.00 -44.66
C ASN A 117 16.54 9.61 -43.62
N GLN A 118 15.30 9.13 -43.55
CA GLN A 118 14.24 9.61 -42.63
C GLN A 118 13.81 8.55 -41.61
N ALA A 119 14.55 7.44 -41.46
CA ALA A 119 14.17 6.36 -40.56
C ALA A 119 13.97 6.85 -39.09
N THR A 120 14.88 7.68 -38.57
CA THR A 120 14.73 8.24 -37.22
C THR A 120 13.64 9.34 -37.13
N GLU A 121 13.27 10.00 -38.23
CA GLU A 121 12.13 10.92 -38.24
C GLU A 121 10.82 10.14 -38.06
N ARG A 122 10.69 8.99 -38.74
CA ARG A 122 9.56 8.05 -38.60
C ARG A 122 9.52 7.36 -37.25
N MET A 123 10.68 7.16 -36.62
CA MET A 123 10.77 6.62 -35.26
C MET A 123 10.49 7.65 -34.15
N SER A 124 10.40 8.95 -34.46
CA SER A 124 10.09 10.04 -33.50
C SER A 124 8.58 10.31 -33.34
N SER A 125 8.21 11.15 -32.38
CA SER A 125 6.83 11.65 -32.18
C SER A 125 6.47 12.85 -33.09
N VAL A 126 7.35 13.25 -34.02
CA VAL A 126 7.18 14.44 -34.87
C VAL A 126 7.20 14.13 -36.37
N ARG A 127 6.66 15.07 -37.16
CA ARG A 127 6.62 15.02 -38.63
C ARG A 127 6.13 13.66 -39.18
N SER A 128 6.95 12.94 -39.95
CA SER A 128 6.59 11.66 -40.56
C SER A 128 6.31 10.57 -39.52
N GLY A 129 6.86 10.64 -38.31
CA GLY A 129 6.52 9.75 -37.20
C GLY A 129 5.13 9.96 -36.59
N LYS A 130 4.44 11.08 -36.90
CA LYS A 130 3.00 11.25 -36.60
C LYS A 130 2.08 10.62 -37.65
N CYS A 131 2.57 10.41 -38.86
CA CYS A 131 1.78 9.92 -40.01
C CYS A 131 2.03 8.44 -40.29
N THR A 132 3.28 8.00 -40.17
CA THR A 132 3.78 6.66 -40.51
C THR A 132 4.83 6.25 -39.47
N PRO A 133 4.44 6.03 -38.20
CA PRO A 133 5.36 5.69 -37.13
C PRO A 133 6.06 4.36 -37.41
N SER A 134 7.37 4.30 -37.15
CA SER A 134 8.15 3.05 -37.20
C SER A 134 8.86 2.79 -35.87
N HIS A 135 9.24 1.54 -35.66
CA HIS A 135 9.88 1.09 -34.42
C HIS A 135 11.36 0.73 -34.62
N VAL A 136 11.72 0.12 -35.75
CA VAL A 136 13.10 -0.29 -36.06
C VAL A 136 13.37 -0.32 -37.56
N ASN A 137 14.58 0.08 -37.96
CA ASN A 137 15.16 -0.19 -39.27
C ASN A 137 16.53 -0.85 -39.03
N LEU A 138 16.70 -2.07 -39.54
CA LEU A 138 17.80 -2.95 -39.16
C LEU A 138 19.03 -2.76 -40.03
N GLU A 139 18.84 -2.37 -41.30
CA GLU A 139 19.92 -2.20 -42.27
C GLU A 139 19.89 -0.77 -42.83
N ILE A 140 20.69 0.10 -42.18
CA ILE A 140 21.04 1.42 -42.69
C ILE A 140 22.52 1.45 -43.00
N TRP A 141 22.86 1.59 -44.28
CA TRP A 141 24.21 1.88 -44.76
C TRP A 141 24.65 3.26 -44.24
N ALA A 142 25.45 3.32 -43.17
CA ALA A 142 25.76 4.57 -42.48
C ALA A 142 27.05 5.21 -42.99
N ASN A 143 26.98 6.50 -43.30
CA ASN A 143 28.12 7.36 -43.61
C ASN A 143 27.96 8.71 -42.89
N PRO A 144 29.03 9.52 -42.73
CA PRO A 144 28.98 10.75 -41.91
C PRO A 144 27.97 11.81 -42.38
N ALA A 145 27.51 11.76 -43.63
CA ALA A 145 26.44 12.64 -44.13
C ALA A 145 25.05 12.13 -43.73
N ARG A 146 24.81 10.82 -43.79
CA ARG A 146 23.56 10.18 -43.37
C ARG A 146 23.41 10.15 -41.85
N GLU A 147 24.48 9.84 -41.11
CA GLU A 147 24.48 9.84 -39.64
C GLU A 147 24.10 11.20 -39.06
N ARG A 148 24.61 12.30 -39.63
CA ARG A 148 24.20 13.67 -39.26
C ARG A 148 22.72 13.97 -39.52
N LYS A 149 22.11 13.39 -40.56
CA LYS A 149 20.66 13.50 -40.82
C LYS A 149 19.84 12.67 -39.82
N LEU A 150 20.32 11.48 -39.46
CA LEU A 150 19.62 10.59 -38.52
C LEU A 150 19.69 11.11 -37.08
N ALA A 151 20.81 11.72 -36.69
CA ALA A 151 21.03 12.26 -35.34
C ALA A 151 20.08 13.42 -34.96
N VAL A 152 19.37 14.03 -35.92
CA VAL A 152 18.38 15.11 -35.68
C VAL A 152 17.29 14.69 -34.68
N TYR A 153 16.99 13.39 -34.59
CA TYR A 153 15.94 12.83 -33.72
C TYR A 153 16.50 11.95 -32.60
N ALA A 154 17.77 12.12 -32.22
CA ALA A 154 18.46 11.28 -31.23
C ALA A 154 17.91 11.39 -29.78
N ASN A 155 16.99 12.32 -29.49
CA ASN A 155 16.29 12.40 -28.21
C ASN A 155 15.16 11.36 -28.08
N GLU A 156 14.66 10.85 -29.21
CA GLU A 156 13.50 9.93 -29.29
C GLU A 156 13.85 8.64 -30.04
N THR A 157 15.10 8.49 -30.47
CA THR A 157 15.61 7.37 -31.27
C THR A 157 17.06 7.08 -30.90
N TYR A 158 17.49 5.83 -31.02
CA TYR A 158 18.86 5.44 -30.68
C TYR A 158 19.51 4.57 -31.76
N PHE A 159 20.84 4.68 -31.87
CA PHE A 159 21.66 3.73 -32.63
C PHE A 159 21.70 2.41 -31.86
N ALA A 160 21.11 1.37 -32.43
CA ALA A 160 20.92 0.08 -31.75
C ALA A 160 22.04 -0.93 -32.06
N GLY A 161 23.23 -0.42 -32.42
CA GLY A 161 24.41 -1.22 -32.78
C GLY A 161 24.58 -1.44 -34.28
N ALA A 162 25.76 -1.93 -34.68
CA ALA A 162 26.02 -2.36 -36.05
C ALA A 162 25.36 -3.73 -36.34
N MET A 163 25.09 -4.03 -37.61
CA MET A 163 24.55 -5.32 -38.03
C MET A 163 25.55 -6.48 -37.94
N GLY A 164 26.86 -6.20 -37.91
CA GLY A 164 27.93 -7.20 -37.80
C GLY A 164 28.71 -7.41 -39.09
N TYR A 165 28.03 -7.38 -40.24
CA TYR A 165 28.61 -7.36 -41.57
C TYR A 165 28.80 -5.92 -42.08
N PHE A 166 29.62 -5.75 -43.11
CA PHE A 166 29.94 -4.44 -43.68
C PHE A 166 29.53 -4.32 -45.15
N GLY A 167 29.21 -3.09 -45.56
CA GLY A 167 29.02 -2.72 -46.95
C GLY A 167 30.35 -2.40 -47.62
N TYR A 168 30.64 -3.00 -48.78
CA TYR A 168 31.89 -2.85 -49.52
C TYR A 168 31.63 -2.38 -50.95
N SER A 169 31.33 -1.09 -51.13
CA SER A 169 31.42 -0.41 -52.44
C SER A 169 32.80 -0.63 -53.07
N GLY A 170 32.91 -0.70 -54.40
CA GLY A 170 34.18 -0.94 -55.08
C GLY A 170 34.11 -1.01 -56.60
N LEU A 171 35.28 -1.08 -57.24
CA LEU A 171 35.42 -1.40 -58.66
C LEU A 171 35.64 -2.90 -58.84
N TYR A 172 35.09 -3.45 -59.91
CA TYR A 172 35.12 -4.87 -60.24
C TYR A 172 35.47 -5.11 -61.71
N THR A 173 36.21 -6.17 -61.98
CA THR A 173 36.61 -6.62 -63.32
C THR A 173 36.44 -8.12 -63.47
N THR A 174 36.47 -8.65 -64.70
CA THR A 174 36.40 -10.10 -64.93
C THR A 174 37.67 -10.81 -64.48
N VAL A 175 37.51 -11.95 -63.79
CA VAL A 175 38.62 -12.79 -63.32
C VAL A 175 39.53 -13.22 -64.48
N ASP A 176 38.92 -13.54 -65.62
CA ASP A 176 39.61 -13.90 -66.86
C ASP A 176 40.55 -12.78 -67.37
N PHE A 177 40.11 -11.51 -67.32
CA PHE A 177 40.95 -10.38 -67.75
C PHE A 177 42.10 -10.09 -66.78
N ALA A 178 41.84 -10.17 -65.46
CA ALA A 178 42.88 -10.02 -64.46
C ALA A 178 43.94 -11.12 -64.53
N THR A 179 43.52 -12.38 -64.73
CA THR A 179 44.42 -13.53 -64.88
C THR A 179 45.23 -13.43 -66.17
N LYS A 180 44.58 -13.17 -67.32
CA LYS A 180 45.27 -13.07 -68.63
C LYS A 180 46.17 -11.85 -68.73
N GLY A 181 45.88 -10.76 -68.02
CA GLY A 181 46.74 -9.56 -67.99
C GLY A 181 48.18 -9.85 -67.59
N ALA A 182 48.39 -10.80 -66.68
CA ALA A 182 49.70 -11.19 -66.19
C ALA A 182 50.47 -12.13 -67.15
N ASP A 183 49.82 -12.66 -68.19
CA ASP A 183 50.43 -13.55 -69.18
C ASP A 183 51.24 -12.74 -70.22
N SER A 184 52.56 -12.87 -70.17
CA SER A 184 53.48 -12.19 -71.07
C SER A 184 53.45 -12.70 -72.52
N SER A 185 52.74 -13.80 -72.80
CA SER A 185 52.44 -14.25 -74.17
C SER A 185 51.19 -13.56 -74.76
N LEU A 186 50.31 -13.03 -73.92
CA LEU A 186 49.09 -12.32 -74.33
C LEU A 186 49.26 -10.80 -74.31
N TYR A 187 50.03 -10.26 -73.36
CA TYR A 187 50.25 -8.82 -73.21
C TYR A 187 51.72 -8.47 -72.94
N SER A 188 52.24 -7.47 -73.67
CA SER A 188 53.59 -6.95 -73.49
C SER A 188 53.58 -5.42 -73.43
N PRO A 189 53.99 -4.79 -72.31
CA PRO A 189 54.29 -5.43 -71.03
C PRO A 189 53.01 -6.02 -70.37
N PRO A 190 53.14 -7.08 -69.55
CA PRO A 190 52.02 -7.63 -68.78
C PRO A 190 51.52 -6.65 -67.70
N PHE A 191 50.31 -6.88 -67.19
CA PHE A 191 49.64 -6.03 -66.22
C PHE A 191 48.77 -6.78 -65.22
N TYR A 192 48.53 -6.15 -64.06
CA TYR A 192 47.61 -6.62 -63.03
C TYR A 192 46.35 -5.76 -63.06
N ALA A 193 45.27 -6.25 -63.68
CA ALA A 193 44.01 -5.50 -63.82
C ALA A 193 43.24 -5.39 -62.49
N ASP A 194 43.63 -6.13 -61.47
CA ASP A 194 43.17 -5.96 -60.09
C ASP A 194 43.91 -4.85 -59.33
N PHE A 195 44.86 -4.14 -59.95
CA PHE A 195 45.64 -3.09 -59.29
C PHE A 195 45.74 -1.77 -60.08
N TRP A 196 45.24 -0.68 -59.47
CA TRP A 196 45.04 0.63 -60.11
C TRP A 196 46.25 1.19 -60.88
N LYS A 197 47.49 0.92 -60.44
CA LYS A 197 48.70 1.52 -61.04
C LYS A 197 48.91 1.16 -62.50
N TYR A 198 48.37 0.03 -62.97
CA TYR A 198 48.48 -0.38 -64.37
C TYR A 198 47.53 0.40 -65.28
N TYR A 199 46.40 0.88 -64.76
CA TYR A 199 45.45 1.72 -65.49
C TYR A 199 46.00 3.11 -65.84
N VAL A 200 47.10 3.53 -65.22
CA VAL A 200 47.84 4.75 -65.57
C VAL A 200 49.01 4.46 -66.53
N LYS A 201 49.58 3.24 -66.47
CA LYS A 201 50.91 2.92 -67.02
C LYS A 201 50.93 1.94 -68.19
N ASN A 202 49.82 1.27 -68.51
CA ASN A 202 49.78 0.22 -69.52
C ASN A 202 48.73 0.53 -70.60
N ASP A 203 49.21 0.92 -71.79
CA ASP A 203 48.34 1.29 -72.91
C ASP A 203 47.54 0.12 -73.48
N ALA A 204 48.03 -1.12 -73.33
CA ALA A 204 47.30 -2.32 -73.74
C ALA A 204 46.10 -2.57 -72.81
N LEU A 205 46.25 -2.40 -71.49
CA LEU A 205 45.15 -2.43 -70.52
C LEU A 205 44.12 -1.32 -70.83
N ILE A 206 44.57 -0.08 -70.97
CA ILE A 206 43.67 1.06 -71.26
C ILE A 206 42.89 0.83 -72.56
N SER A 207 43.55 0.31 -73.60
CA SER A 207 42.90 -0.05 -74.88
C SER A 207 42.01 -1.29 -74.78
N ALA A 208 42.30 -2.22 -73.87
CA ALA A 208 41.47 -3.39 -73.60
C ALA A 208 40.12 -2.98 -72.99
N LEU A 209 40.08 -1.90 -72.20
CA LEU A 209 38.89 -1.30 -71.59
C LEU A 209 38.42 -0.01 -72.30
N GLY A 210 38.81 0.21 -73.56
CA GLY A 210 38.59 1.46 -74.28
C GLY A 210 37.11 1.90 -74.37
N TYR A 211 36.86 3.20 -74.14
CA TYR A 211 35.52 3.81 -74.26
C TYR A 211 34.88 3.59 -75.63
N ASP A 212 35.69 3.51 -76.69
CA ASP A 212 35.24 3.19 -78.04
C ASP A 212 34.56 1.81 -78.16
N LYS A 213 34.86 0.86 -77.26
CA LYS A 213 34.15 -0.43 -77.21
C LYS A 213 32.74 -0.31 -76.65
N PHE A 214 32.52 0.62 -75.72
CA PHE A 214 31.19 0.91 -75.17
C PHE A 214 30.36 1.76 -76.13
N ALA A 215 30.93 2.84 -76.67
CA ALA A 215 30.23 3.75 -77.59
C ALA A 215 29.80 3.06 -78.90
N ASN A 216 30.52 2.02 -79.36
CA ASN A 216 30.13 1.21 -80.52
C ASN A 216 29.17 0.05 -80.18
N ASN A 217 28.82 -0.17 -78.91
CA ASN A 217 27.94 -1.27 -78.49
C ASN A 217 26.46 -0.85 -78.53
N SER A 218 25.82 -1.04 -79.68
CA SER A 218 24.43 -0.63 -79.96
C SER A 218 23.35 -1.28 -79.07
N ALA A 219 23.69 -2.27 -78.24
CA ALA A 219 22.79 -2.79 -77.23
C ALA A 219 22.66 -1.86 -76.00
N PHE A 220 23.70 -1.08 -75.70
CA PHE A 220 23.82 -0.25 -74.48
C PHE A 220 24.10 1.24 -74.77
N PHE A 221 24.55 1.58 -75.99
CA PHE A 221 24.77 2.96 -76.44
C PHE A 221 23.91 3.28 -77.68
N PRO A 222 23.26 4.45 -77.79
CA PRO A 222 23.17 5.51 -76.77
C PRO A 222 22.45 5.01 -75.51
N ILE A 223 22.76 5.65 -74.39
CA ILE A 223 22.29 5.25 -73.06
C ILE A 223 20.76 5.42 -72.97
N LYS A 224 20.05 4.31 -72.69
CA LYS A 224 18.58 4.24 -72.70
C LYS A 224 17.94 4.79 -71.43
N GLU A 225 18.54 4.49 -70.29
CA GLU A 225 18.18 5.01 -68.97
C GLU A 225 19.33 5.93 -68.53
N ASN A 226 19.10 7.24 -68.59
CA ASN A 226 20.15 8.20 -68.28
C ASN A 226 20.36 8.30 -66.76
N GLY A 227 21.33 7.54 -66.25
CA GLY A 227 21.69 7.52 -64.83
C GLY A 227 22.47 8.75 -64.35
N CYS A 228 22.80 9.72 -65.21
CA CYS A 228 23.46 10.97 -64.83
C CYS A 228 23.10 12.11 -65.81
N ALA A 229 22.18 12.99 -65.39
CA ALA A 229 21.72 14.11 -66.21
C ALA A 229 22.88 15.06 -66.59
N ASP A 230 22.79 15.70 -67.76
CA ASP A 230 23.81 16.67 -68.22
C ASP A 230 24.02 17.78 -67.18
N GLY A 231 25.29 17.99 -66.78
CA GLY A 231 25.69 18.88 -65.70
C GLY A 231 25.67 18.27 -64.29
N SER A 232 24.90 17.21 -64.02
CA SER A 232 25.02 16.42 -62.78
C SER A 232 26.38 15.73 -62.76
N LEU A 233 27.14 15.85 -61.67
CA LEU A 233 28.52 15.34 -61.56
C LEU A 233 29.44 15.62 -62.77
N GLY A 234 29.21 16.74 -63.48
CA GLY A 234 29.90 17.08 -64.73
C GLY A 234 29.69 16.08 -65.87
N CYS A 235 28.59 15.34 -65.88
CA CYS A 235 28.17 14.46 -66.97
C CYS A 235 27.73 15.24 -68.21
N LYS A 236 27.87 14.58 -69.36
CA LYS A 236 27.34 14.97 -70.67
C LYS A 236 27.02 13.70 -71.45
N ASP A 237 25.87 13.64 -72.13
CA ASP A 237 25.45 12.46 -72.91
C ASP A 237 25.38 11.17 -72.04
N GLY A 238 25.13 11.32 -70.73
CA GLY A 238 25.07 10.22 -69.75
C GLY A 238 26.43 9.71 -69.22
N CYS A 239 27.55 10.34 -69.59
CA CYS A 239 28.88 10.03 -69.07
C CYS A 239 29.60 11.28 -68.52
N SER A 240 30.41 11.15 -67.47
CA SER A 240 31.47 12.13 -67.15
C SER A 240 32.85 11.55 -67.50
N LYS A 241 33.92 12.34 -67.41
CA LYS A 241 35.29 11.83 -67.63
C LYS A 241 36.34 12.56 -66.79
N SER A 242 37.48 11.92 -66.55
CA SER A 242 38.59 12.49 -65.79
C SER A 242 39.40 13.51 -66.57
N PHE A 243 40.08 14.42 -65.87
CA PHE A 243 41.01 15.39 -66.49
C PHE A 243 42.20 14.70 -67.19
N ALA A 244 42.63 13.53 -66.70
CA ALA A 244 43.63 12.71 -67.35
C ALA A 244 43.13 12.14 -68.70
N CYS A 245 41.83 11.85 -68.82
CA CYS A 245 41.25 11.46 -70.10
C CYS A 245 41.29 12.61 -71.11
N THR A 246 40.84 13.81 -70.72
CA THR A 246 40.85 15.00 -71.60
C THR A 246 42.24 15.31 -72.16
N GLN A 247 43.29 15.25 -71.33
CA GLN A 247 44.68 15.43 -71.78
C GLN A 247 45.15 14.33 -72.74
N ARG A 248 44.73 13.08 -72.48
CA ARG A 248 45.14 11.92 -73.28
C ARG A 248 44.47 11.89 -74.65
N GLU A 249 43.18 12.25 -74.74
CA GLU A 249 42.48 12.42 -76.02
C GLU A 249 43.05 13.58 -76.84
N ALA A 250 43.38 14.72 -76.21
CA ALA A 250 44.07 15.82 -76.86
C ALA A 250 45.48 15.43 -77.38
N SER A 251 46.06 14.35 -76.83
CA SER A 251 47.31 13.74 -77.28
C SER A 251 47.10 12.56 -78.26
N GLY A 252 45.88 12.32 -78.74
CA GLY A 252 45.54 11.21 -79.65
C GLY A 252 45.43 9.83 -79.00
N GLY A 253 45.55 9.71 -77.68
CA GLY A 253 45.45 8.46 -76.93
C GLY A 253 44.01 8.10 -76.53
N LYS A 254 43.70 6.80 -76.47
CA LYS A 254 42.39 6.29 -76.01
C LYS A 254 42.22 6.40 -74.50
N CYS A 255 41.01 6.71 -74.04
CA CYS A 255 40.58 6.52 -72.66
C CYS A 255 39.88 5.17 -72.46
N MET A 256 39.95 4.66 -71.24
CA MET A 256 39.17 3.53 -70.75
C MET A 256 37.79 3.99 -70.25
N VAL A 257 36.87 3.05 -70.00
CA VAL A 257 35.56 3.34 -69.40
C VAL A 257 35.29 2.50 -68.15
N VAL A 258 34.65 3.12 -67.16
CA VAL A 258 33.98 2.50 -66.00
C VAL A 258 32.47 2.58 -66.23
N MET A 259 31.78 1.45 -66.13
CA MET A 259 30.32 1.45 -66.02
C MET A 259 29.90 1.82 -64.61
N MET A 260 28.93 2.73 -64.50
CA MET A 260 28.31 3.20 -63.27
C MET A 260 26.80 2.90 -63.30
N MET A 261 26.17 2.81 -62.13
CA MET A 261 24.72 2.61 -62.01
C MET A 261 23.98 3.95 -62.20
N TYR A 262 23.80 4.71 -61.12
CA TYR A 262 23.24 6.07 -61.11
C TYR A 262 24.15 7.02 -60.33
N ASP A 263 24.07 8.32 -60.64
CA ASP A 263 24.89 9.39 -60.04
C ASP A 263 24.77 9.54 -58.52
N TYR A 264 23.64 9.13 -57.93
CA TYR A 264 23.37 9.19 -56.50
C TYR A 264 23.98 8.05 -55.66
N TYR A 265 24.61 7.04 -56.25
CA TYR A 265 25.40 6.03 -55.52
C TYR A 265 26.83 6.52 -55.32
N ASP A 266 27.26 6.62 -54.06
CA ASP A 266 28.56 7.18 -53.62
C ASP A 266 29.01 8.41 -54.45
N PRO A 267 28.20 9.49 -54.45
CA PRO A 267 28.26 10.55 -55.45
C PRO A 267 29.65 11.20 -55.55
N GLY A 268 30.20 11.20 -56.77
CA GLY A 268 31.51 11.75 -57.11
C GLY A 268 32.73 10.97 -56.59
N TYR A 269 32.58 9.96 -55.73
CA TYR A 269 33.69 9.36 -54.99
C TYR A 269 34.69 8.62 -55.89
N VAL A 270 34.24 7.65 -56.70
CA VAL A 270 35.14 6.89 -57.60
C VAL A 270 35.64 7.74 -58.77
N GLN A 271 34.83 8.71 -59.20
CA GLN A 271 35.14 9.66 -60.26
C GLN A 271 36.33 10.53 -59.84
N ALA A 272 36.25 11.11 -58.64
CA ALA A 272 37.35 11.86 -58.03
C ALA A 272 38.57 10.98 -57.74
N ALA A 273 38.38 9.80 -57.14
CA ALA A 273 39.46 8.88 -56.81
C ALA A 273 40.28 8.48 -58.05
N LEU A 274 39.63 8.03 -59.13
CA LEU A 274 40.34 7.69 -60.37
C LEU A 274 40.92 8.93 -61.08
N SER A 275 40.25 10.08 -61.03
CA SER A 275 40.77 11.32 -61.63
C SER A 275 42.02 11.84 -60.91
N ASN A 276 42.05 11.82 -59.58
CA ASN A 276 43.19 12.27 -58.78
C ASN A 276 44.36 11.27 -58.82
N LEU A 277 44.08 9.99 -59.08
CA LEU A 277 45.09 8.98 -59.42
C LEU A 277 45.60 9.08 -60.88
N ASN A 278 45.13 10.08 -61.64
CA ASN A 278 45.46 10.35 -63.05
C ASN A 278 45.11 9.20 -64.00
N VAL A 279 44.05 8.45 -63.69
CA VAL A 279 43.54 7.38 -64.56
C VAL A 279 42.67 7.98 -65.68
N PRO A 280 42.94 7.69 -66.97
CA PRO A 280 42.25 8.32 -68.10
C PRO A 280 40.91 7.62 -68.41
N THR A 281 39.87 8.01 -67.68
CA THR A 281 38.62 7.24 -67.55
C THR A 281 37.38 8.06 -67.92
N TYR A 282 36.47 7.45 -68.68
CA TYR A 282 35.05 7.80 -68.76
C TYR A 282 34.24 7.08 -67.67
N PHE A 283 33.26 7.72 -67.08
CA PHE A 283 32.31 7.16 -66.10
C PHE A 283 30.91 7.27 -66.69
N CYS A 284 30.34 6.16 -67.16
CA CYS A 284 29.07 6.16 -67.89
C CYS A 284 27.95 5.50 -67.08
N PHE A 285 26.83 6.20 -66.90
CA PHE A 285 25.77 5.83 -65.96
C PHE A 285 24.59 5.22 -66.71
N ILE A 286 24.54 3.88 -66.69
CA ILE A 286 23.64 3.09 -67.56
C ILE A 286 22.50 2.40 -66.79
N GLY A 287 22.20 2.88 -65.58
CA GLY A 287 21.19 2.29 -64.70
C GLY A 287 21.72 1.05 -63.97
N TYR A 288 20.91 0.54 -63.04
CA TYR A 288 21.27 -0.62 -62.21
C TYR A 288 21.29 -1.91 -63.05
N ASP A 289 20.12 -2.29 -63.58
CA ASP A 289 19.95 -3.46 -64.44
C ASP A 289 20.82 -3.40 -65.70
N GLY A 290 21.03 -2.20 -66.27
CA GLY A 290 21.87 -2.00 -67.44
C GLY A 290 23.34 -2.32 -67.18
N LEU A 291 23.85 -1.96 -65.99
CA LEU A 291 25.21 -2.29 -65.56
C LEU A 291 25.40 -3.79 -65.32
N GLU A 292 24.47 -4.45 -64.62
CA GLU A 292 24.50 -5.91 -64.44
C GLU A 292 24.51 -6.64 -65.79
N GLN A 293 23.61 -6.23 -66.70
CA GLN A 293 23.49 -6.81 -68.03
C GLN A 293 24.74 -6.58 -68.88
N TYR A 294 25.34 -5.38 -68.83
CA TYR A 294 26.58 -5.09 -69.56
C TYR A 294 27.75 -5.92 -69.05
N ALA A 295 27.94 -6.00 -67.73
CA ALA A 295 29.00 -6.79 -67.11
C ALA A 295 28.88 -8.28 -67.46
N LEU A 296 27.68 -8.86 -67.41
CA LEU A 296 27.43 -10.24 -67.82
C LEU A 296 27.55 -10.45 -69.34
N ALA A 297 27.16 -9.48 -70.17
CA ALA A 297 27.32 -9.58 -71.62
C ALA A 297 28.80 -9.58 -72.02
N ALA A 298 29.61 -8.68 -71.46
CA ALA A 298 31.05 -8.65 -71.66
C ALA A 298 31.71 -9.95 -71.20
N GLN A 299 31.39 -10.42 -69.98
CA GLN A 299 31.93 -11.66 -69.43
C GLN A 299 31.63 -12.88 -70.30
N LYS A 300 30.38 -13.03 -70.78
CA LYS A 300 29.97 -14.15 -71.66
C LYS A 300 30.68 -14.13 -73.02
N GLN A 301 31.13 -12.96 -73.47
CA GLN A 301 31.88 -12.79 -74.72
C GLN A 301 33.41 -12.88 -74.53
N GLY A 302 33.89 -13.13 -73.30
CA GLY A 302 35.32 -13.11 -72.97
C GLY A 302 35.95 -11.71 -73.07
N LEU A 303 35.14 -10.66 -72.95
CA LEU A 303 35.58 -9.28 -73.07
C LEU A 303 35.97 -8.68 -71.70
N PRO A 304 37.01 -7.83 -71.64
CA PRO A 304 37.31 -7.00 -70.49
C PRO A 304 36.17 -6.03 -70.16
N VAL A 305 35.87 -5.88 -68.88
CA VAL A 305 34.95 -4.85 -68.36
C VAL A 305 35.45 -4.35 -67.01
N LEU A 306 35.20 -3.08 -66.72
CA LEU A 306 35.39 -2.44 -65.42
C LEU A 306 34.11 -1.73 -65.03
N PHE A 307 33.61 -1.98 -63.82
CA PHE A 307 32.33 -1.44 -63.35
C PHE A 307 32.37 -1.16 -61.84
N TYR A 308 31.56 -0.21 -61.39
CA TYR A 308 31.32 0.07 -59.97
C TYR A 308 30.13 -0.74 -59.46
N HIS A 309 30.25 -1.33 -58.26
CA HIS A 309 29.19 -2.06 -57.58
C HIS A 309 29.51 -2.16 -56.07
N TYR A 310 28.78 -2.99 -55.32
CA TYR A 310 28.93 -3.14 -53.87
C TYR A 310 28.65 -4.57 -53.41
N LEU A 311 29.14 -4.92 -52.21
CA LEU A 311 28.77 -6.14 -51.48
C LEU A 311 28.20 -5.77 -50.10
N PRO A 312 27.33 -6.59 -49.49
CA PRO A 312 26.66 -7.74 -50.10
C PRO A 312 25.66 -7.30 -51.18
N ASP A 313 25.60 -8.04 -52.28
CA ASP A 313 24.57 -7.91 -53.30
C ASP A 313 24.30 -9.23 -54.02
N VAL A 314 23.07 -9.44 -54.47
CA VAL A 314 22.64 -10.65 -55.18
C VAL A 314 23.41 -10.92 -56.48
N PHE A 315 23.82 -9.88 -57.22
CA PHE A 315 24.57 -10.03 -58.46
C PHE A 315 25.97 -10.57 -58.22
N LEU A 316 26.78 -9.85 -57.42
CA LEU A 316 28.15 -10.27 -57.11
C LEU A 316 28.20 -11.57 -56.31
N LEU A 317 27.19 -11.88 -55.48
CA LEU A 317 27.13 -13.16 -54.76
C LEU A 317 26.73 -14.34 -55.65
N ARG A 318 25.88 -14.14 -56.67
CA ARG A 318 25.58 -15.14 -57.71
C ARG A 318 26.77 -15.34 -58.67
N HIS A 319 27.54 -14.29 -58.92
CA HIS A 319 28.59 -14.26 -59.94
C HIS A 319 30.02 -14.13 -59.38
N SER A 320 30.24 -14.55 -58.12
CA SER A 320 31.51 -14.37 -57.39
C SER A 320 32.71 -15.14 -57.95
N ALA A 321 32.48 -16.08 -58.90
CA ALA A 321 33.53 -16.78 -59.64
C ALA A 321 33.89 -16.11 -60.98
N LEU A 322 33.13 -15.08 -61.39
CA LEU A 322 33.25 -14.42 -62.69
C LEU A 322 33.92 -13.04 -62.59
N PHE A 323 33.73 -12.36 -61.46
CA PHE A 323 34.22 -11.00 -61.21
C PHE A 323 35.04 -10.93 -59.92
N GLN A 324 36.09 -10.10 -59.92
CA GLN A 324 36.93 -9.81 -58.75
C GLN A 324 37.09 -8.29 -58.55
N ARG A 325 37.39 -7.89 -57.31
CA ARG A 325 37.60 -6.48 -56.96
C ARG A 325 38.91 -5.95 -57.55
N VAL A 326 38.91 -4.68 -57.94
CA VAL A 326 40.11 -3.89 -58.27
C VAL A 326 40.49 -3.03 -57.07
N PHE A 327 41.75 -3.11 -56.64
CA PHE A 327 42.27 -2.38 -55.49
C PHE A 327 42.82 -1.01 -55.91
N LEU A 328 42.30 0.05 -55.28
CA LEU A 328 42.85 1.41 -55.31
C LEU A 328 43.88 1.57 -54.14
N PRO A 329 44.48 2.74 -53.89
CA PRO A 329 45.25 2.95 -52.66
C PRO A 329 44.36 2.75 -51.42
N TYR A 330 44.87 2.14 -50.37
CA TYR A 330 44.11 1.82 -49.15
C TYR A 330 43.30 3.02 -48.61
N ALA A 331 42.08 2.76 -48.15
CA ALA A 331 41.15 3.78 -47.65
C ALA A 331 41.65 4.43 -46.35
N VAL A 332 42.34 5.58 -46.47
CA VAL A 332 42.84 6.39 -45.35
C VAL A 332 41.69 7.27 -44.82
N PRO A 333 41.27 7.16 -43.54
CA PRO A 333 40.11 7.86 -42.99
C PRO A 333 40.09 9.37 -43.22
N GLU A 334 41.23 10.03 -43.11
CA GLU A 334 41.40 11.47 -43.33
C GLU A 334 41.10 11.87 -44.79
N SER A 335 41.46 11.02 -45.75
CA SER A 335 41.16 11.23 -47.18
C SER A 335 39.69 10.90 -47.51
N VAL A 336 39.14 9.86 -46.88
CA VAL A 336 37.72 9.48 -46.99
C VAL A 336 36.81 10.61 -46.49
N VAL A 337 37.13 11.20 -45.32
CA VAL A 337 36.33 12.28 -44.70
C VAL A 337 36.49 13.61 -45.45
N ALA A 338 37.59 13.81 -46.18
CA ALA A 338 37.80 14.97 -47.05
C ALA A 338 37.02 14.92 -48.38
N ALA A 339 36.37 13.80 -48.71
CA ALA A 339 35.58 13.68 -49.94
C ALA A 339 34.35 14.62 -49.91
N THR A 340 34.22 15.47 -50.92
CA THR A 340 33.18 16.52 -50.97
C THR A 340 31.78 15.98 -51.30
N GLY A 341 31.69 14.77 -51.87
CA GLY A 341 30.44 14.22 -52.42
C GLY A 341 30.05 14.79 -53.79
N THR A 342 31.01 15.42 -54.48
CA THR A 342 30.84 16.07 -55.79
C THR A 342 31.89 15.58 -56.80
N PHE A 343 31.66 15.85 -58.07
CA PHE A 343 32.65 15.68 -59.14
C PHE A 343 32.27 16.61 -60.31
N GLY A 344 33.24 16.94 -61.17
CA GLY A 344 32.99 17.72 -62.38
C GLY A 344 32.54 19.16 -62.12
N GLU A 345 32.93 19.72 -60.96
CA GLU A 345 32.57 21.06 -60.47
C GLU A 345 33.00 22.15 -61.46
N ASN A 346 34.17 21.96 -62.07
CA ASN A 346 34.76 22.84 -63.09
C ASN A 346 34.30 22.50 -64.53
N GLY A 347 33.33 21.58 -64.69
CA GLY A 347 32.74 21.18 -65.97
C GLY A 347 33.30 19.86 -66.54
N TYR A 348 32.69 19.43 -67.66
CA TYR A 348 32.95 18.14 -68.31
C TYR A 348 34.44 17.95 -68.66
N GLY A 349 35.04 16.91 -68.09
CA GLY A 349 36.44 16.54 -68.34
C GLY A 349 37.48 17.49 -67.73
N GLN A 350 37.10 18.40 -66.83
CA GLN A 350 38.03 19.26 -66.10
C GLN A 350 38.53 18.61 -64.82
N LYS A 351 39.49 19.28 -64.14
CA LYS A 351 39.97 18.84 -62.83
C LYS A 351 38.87 19.03 -61.78
N THR A 352 38.64 18.01 -60.96
CA THR A 352 37.71 18.08 -59.80
C THR A 352 38.38 18.76 -58.60
N ASP A 353 37.56 19.39 -57.77
CA ASP A 353 37.97 19.96 -56.48
C ASP A 353 37.80 18.97 -55.32
N ASN A 354 37.12 17.84 -55.55
CA ASN A 354 37.01 16.73 -54.61
C ASN A 354 38.39 16.06 -54.42
N PRO A 355 39.01 16.09 -53.22
CA PRO A 355 40.42 15.72 -53.04
C PRO A 355 40.68 14.22 -52.83
N VAL A 356 39.64 13.38 -52.83
CA VAL A 356 39.78 11.95 -52.51
C VAL A 356 40.59 11.20 -53.57
N ALA A 357 41.50 10.32 -53.15
CA ALA A 357 42.43 9.59 -54.02
C ALA A 357 42.67 8.14 -53.52
N VAL A 358 41.71 7.58 -52.78
CA VAL A 358 41.80 6.27 -52.11
C VAL A 358 40.59 5.39 -52.43
N ASP A 359 40.68 4.11 -52.11
CA ASP A 359 39.60 3.12 -52.21
C ASP A 359 38.42 3.49 -51.29
N PHE A 360 37.31 2.77 -51.45
CA PHE A 360 36.14 2.92 -50.61
C PHE A 360 36.42 2.39 -49.18
N PRO A 361 35.92 3.07 -48.13
CA PRO A 361 35.93 2.53 -46.78
C PRO A 361 34.96 1.34 -46.67
N ALA A 362 35.21 0.45 -45.69
CA ALA A 362 34.17 -0.49 -45.24
C ALA A 362 33.03 0.29 -44.58
N THR A 363 31.83 0.22 -45.16
CA THR A 363 30.65 0.97 -44.72
C THR A 363 29.94 0.24 -43.60
N LYS A 364 29.79 0.89 -42.44
CA LYS A 364 29.14 0.33 -41.25
C LYS A 364 27.64 0.19 -41.47
N ILE A 365 27.14 -1.03 -41.59
CA ILE A 365 25.70 -1.29 -41.60
C ILE A 365 25.16 -1.17 -40.18
N SER A 366 24.11 -0.36 -40.02
CA SER A 366 23.69 0.20 -38.72
C SER A 366 22.20 -0.03 -38.46
N LYS A 367 21.86 -0.45 -37.25
CA LYS A 367 20.49 -0.55 -36.75
C LYS A 367 20.09 0.75 -36.05
N TYR A 368 18.85 1.21 -36.26
CA TYR A 368 18.24 2.32 -35.53
C TYR A 368 16.86 1.92 -35.03
N ALA A 369 16.51 2.37 -33.81
CA ALA A 369 15.22 2.08 -33.19
C ALA A 369 14.63 3.30 -32.49
N SER A 370 13.30 3.30 -32.33
CA SER A 370 12.56 4.28 -31.53
C SER A 370 12.81 4.08 -30.03
N GLY A 371 12.83 5.17 -29.26
CA GLY A 371 13.00 5.15 -27.81
C GLY A 371 11.92 4.34 -27.07
N VAL A 372 10.75 4.11 -27.69
CA VAL A 372 9.73 3.15 -27.20
C VAL A 372 10.36 1.79 -26.90
N ILE A 373 11.20 1.29 -27.80
CA ILE A 373 11.85 -0.03 -27.71
C ILE A 373 12.88 -0.08 -26.58
N GLN A 374 13.41 1.07 -26.13
CA GLN A 374 14.53 1.13 -25.18
C GLN A 374 14.19 0.56 -23.79
N ASN A 375 12.91 0.49 -23.42
CA ASN A 375 12.46 -0.10 -22.15
C ASN A 375 11.58 -1.36 -22.35
N THR A 376 11.39 -1.84 -23.58
CA THR A 376 10.54 -3.00 -23.88
C THR A 376 11.35 -4.29 -23.81
N PHE A 377 11.36 -4.97 -22.66
CA PHE A 377 11.88 -6.33 -22.55
C PHE A 377 10.93 -7.35 -23.22
N PRO A 378 11.42 -8.40 -23.91
CA PRO A 378 12.82 -8.70 -24.26
C PRO A 378 13.28 -8.03 -25.58
N LEU A 379 12.41 -7.28 -26.24
CA LEU A 379 12.62 -6.71 -27.58
C LEU A 379 13.84 -5.76 -27.67
N GLN A 380 14.09 -4.95 -26.65
CA GLN A 380 15.31 -4.13 -26.53
C GLN A 380 16.58 -4.96 -26.75
N LEU A 381 16.66 -6.10 -26.06
CA LEU A 381 17.82 -6.99 -26.07
C LEU A 381 17.94 -7.73 -27.40
N LEU A 382 16.80 -8.10 -28.02
CA LEU A 382 16.80 -8.63 -29.39
C LEU A 382 17.42 -7.63 -30.37
N VAL A 383 16.91 -6.40 -30.42
CA VAL A 383 17.40 -5.38 -31.37
C VAL A 383 18.88 -5.08 -31.13
N ALA A 384 19.32 -5.02 -29.88
CA ALA A 384 20.73 -4.81 -29.53
C ALA A 384 21.63 -6.00 -29.96
N LYS A 385 21.27 -7.23 -29.57
CA LYS A 385 22.10 -8.44 -29.77
C LYS A 385 22.03 -9.03 -31.19
N TYR A 386 20.95 -8.76 -31.93
CA TYR A 386 20.78 -9.25 -33.30
C TYR A 386 21.93 -8.82 -34.20
N THR A 387 22.71 -9.78 -34.72
CA THR A 387 23.92 -9.53 -35.49
C THR A 387 24.23 -10.66 -36.47
N LEU A 388 24.47 -10.33 -37.73
CA LEU A 388 24.88 -11.22 -38.81
C LEU A 388 26.30 -10.85 -39.22
N SER A 389 27.23 -11.80 -39.19
CA SER A 389 28.55 -11.65 -39.81
C SER A 389 28.46 -11.74 -41.34
N ASP A 390 29.48 -11.28 -42.06
CA ASP A 390 29.51 -11.33 -43.53
C ASP A 390 29.33 -12.76 -44.06
N LEU A 391 29.83 -13.78 -43.34
CA LEU A 391 29.59 -15.19 -43.68
C LEU A 391 28.10 -15.57 -43.55
N ASN A 392 27.44 -15.12 -42.49
CA ASN A 392 26.05 -15.44 -42.21
C ASN A 392 25.09 -14.72 -43.18
N GLU A 393 25.36 -13.45 -43.50
CA GLU A 393 24.59 -12.69 -44.49
C GLU A 393 24.78 -13.28 -45.90
N ASN A 394 26.02 -13.57 -46.30
CA ASN A 394 26.28 -14.23 -47.57
C ASN A 394 25.64 -15.64 -47.66
N ALA A 395 25.46 -16.34 -46.53
CA ALA A 395 24.71 -17.61 -46.48
C ALA A 395 23.19 -17.40 -46.53
N LEU A 396 22.66 -16.32 -45.94
CA LEU A 396 21.25 -15.93 -46.01
C LEU A 396 20.85 -15.55 -47.45
N VAL A 397 21.63 -14.69 -48.09
CA VAL A 397 21.41 -14.30 -49.50
C VAL A 397 21.59 -15.49 -50.44
N ARG A 398 22.55 -16.40 -50.21
CA ARG A 398 22.62 -17.67 -50.97
C ARG A 398 21.40 -18.56 -50.77
N THR A 399 20.90 -18.69 -49.54
CA THR A 399 19.65 -19.42 -49.26
C THR A 399 18.47 -18.85 -50.08
N TYR A 400 18.43 -17.53 -50.28
CA TYR A 400 17.47 -16.89 -51.18
C TYR A 400 17.72 -17.21 -52.67
N LEU A 401 18.97 -17.12 -53.13
CA LEU A 401 19.36 -17.39 -54.52
C LEU A 401 19.12 -18.86 -54.95
N ASP A 402 19.34 -19.81 -54.03
CA ASP A 402 19.22 -21.25 -54.28
C ASP A 402 17.78 -21.77 -54.16
N THR A 403 16.87 -21.01 -53.53
CA THR A 403 15.48 -21.42 -53.34
C THR A 403 14.69 -21.22 -54.66
N PRO A 404 14.00 -22.26 -55.20
CA PRO A 404 13.26 -22.15 -56.46
C PRO A 404 12.23 -21.02 -56.46
N LYS A 405 12.30 -20.15 -57.47
CA LYS A 405 11.29 -19.10 -57.72
C LYS A 405 10.00 -19.72 -58.28
N ASP A 406 9.20 -20.25 -57.36
CA ASP A 406 7.79 -20.54 -57.61
C ASP A 406 7.08 -19.21 -57.93
N THR A 407 6.44 -19.13 -59.10
CA THR A 407 5.76 -17.91 -59.57
C THR A 407 4.43 -17.64 -58.84
N THR A 408 4.04 -18.51 -57.91
CA THR A 408 2.87 -18.34 -57.03
C THR A 408 3.20 -17.88 -55.61
N GLU A 409 4.49 -17.82 -55.22
CA GLU A 409 4.89 -17.39 -53.87
C GLU A 409 5.22 -15.90 -53.81
N SER A 410 4.51 -15.16 -52.95
CA SER A 410 4.57 -13.70 -52.87
C SER A 410 5.71 -13.11 -52.02
N ALA A 411 6.51 -13.93 -51.32
CA ALA A 411 7.58 -13.46 -50.43
C ALA A 411 8.76 -14.46 -50.30
N PRO A 412 9.51 -14.75 -51.38
CA PRO A 412 10.62 -15.71 -51.37
C PRO A 412 11.74 -15.37 -50.35
N GLU A 413 11.92 -14.09 -50.01
CA GLU A 413 12.85 -13.60 -48.99
C GLU A 413 12.46 -14.11 -47.59
N PHE A 414 11.16 -14.21 -47.28
CA PHE A 414 10.65 -14.72 -46.01
C PHE A 414 10.89 -16.23 -45.88
N ARG A 415 10.69 -16.97 -46.96
CA ARG A 415 10.99 -18.42 -47.03
C ARG A 415 12.49 -18.69 -46.87
N ALA A 416 13.34 -17.86 -47.46
CA ALA A 416 14.80 -17.93 -47.28
C ALA A 416 15.21 -17.72 -45.81
N ALA A 417 14.69 -16.67 -45.16
CA ALA A 417 14.92 -16.41 -43.74
C ALA A 417 14.41 -17.54 -42.85
N CYS A 418 13.20 -18.07 -43.10
CA CYS A 418 12.65 -19.25 -42.44
C CYS A 418 13.57 -20.48 -42.54
N ASN A 419 14.15 -20.73 -43.71
CA ASN A 419 15.03 -21.88 -43.93
C ASN A 419 16.40 -21.69 -43.26
N TRP A 420 16.96 -20.47 -43.31
CA TRP A 420 18.19 -20.13 -42.60
C TRP A 420 18.06 -20.30 -41.08
N ILE A 421 16.95 -19.86 -40.49
CA ILE A 421 16.66 -20.01 -39.05
C ILE A 421 16.61 -21.50 -38.66
N LYS A 422 15.95 -22.35 -39.44
CA LYS A 422 15.88 -23.80 -39.17
C LYS A 422 17.27 -24.47 -39.17
N ALA A 423 18.20 -23.97 -39.98
CA ALA A 423 19.57 -24.51 -40.07
C ALA A 423 20.51 -23.99 -38.95
N ASN A 424 20.39 -22.71 -38.58
CA ASN A 424 21.42 -21.99 -37.81
C ASN A 424 21.07 -21.72 -36.34
N TYR A 425 20.40 -22.66 -35.66
CA TYR A 425 20.02 -22.55 -34.23
C TYR A 425 21.17 -22.08 -33.33
N ASP A 426 22.36 -22.63 -33.53
CA ASP A 426 23.52 -22.38 -32.68
C ASP A 426 24.05 -20.94 -32.77
N VAL A 427 23.68 -20.22 -33.83
CA VAL A 427 23.94 -18.79 -34.02
C VAL A 427 22.84 -17.96 -33.36
N TRP A 428 21.58 -18.09 -33.81
CA TRP A 428 20.52 -17.14 -33.43
C TRP A 428 20.07 -17.26 -31.98
N ARG A 429 20.26 -18.43 -31.35
CA ARG A 429 20.00 -18.63 -29.90
C ARG A 429 20.82 -17.68 -29.00
N LEU A 430 21.91 -17.09 -29.51
CA LEU A 430 22.78 -16.17 -28.78
C LEU A 430 22.25 -14.72 -28.79
N TRP A 431 21.32 -14.39 -29.69
CA TRP A 431 20.66 -13.08 -29.74
C TRP A 431 19.43 -12.99 -28.81
N LEU A 432 19.11 -14.08 -28.11
CA LEU A 432 17.89 -14.22 -27.32
C LEU A 432 18.20 -14.40 -25.83
N ASP A 433 17.38 -13.77 -24.99
CA ASP A 433 17.43 -13.87 -23.55
C ASP A 433 16.26 -14.70 -23.02
N ARG A 434 16.48 -15.40 -21.91
CA ARG A 434 15.43 -16.19 -21.28
C ARG A 434 14.37 -15.26 -20.66
N PRO A 435 13.10 -15.68 -20.57
CA PRO A 435 12.12 -15.01 -19.72
C PRO A 435 12.65 -14.77 -18.29
N PRO A 436 12.21 -13.70 -17.62
CA PRO A 436 12.54 -13.46 -16.21
C PRO A 436 11.98 -14.57 -15.32
N LEU A 437 12.49 -14.64 -14.10
CA LEU A 437 11.88 -15.44 -13.03
C LEU A 437 10.50 -14.86 -12.69
N CYS A 438 9.52 -15.72 -12.47
CA CYS A 438 8.22 -15.28 -11.99
C CYS A 438 8.33 -14.84 -10.52
N SER A 439 7.90 -13.61 -10.23
CA SER A 439 7.83 -13.01 -8.90
C SER A 439 6.52 -12.23 -8.71
N LEU A 440 6.14 -12.03 -7.44
CA LEU A 440 4.85 -11.46 -7.04
C LEU A 440 4.65 -10.03 -7.58
N ASP A 441 5.58 -9.14 -7.24
CA ASP A 441 5.61 -7.72 -7.58
C ASP A 441 5.39 -7.43 -9.07
N THR A 442 6.11 -8.15 -9.94
CA THR A 442 6.08 -7.90 -11.39
C THR A 442 5.02 -8.72 -12.11
N HIS A 443 4.81 -9.99 -11.74
CA HIS A 443 4.04 -10.94 -12.56
C HIS A 443 2.67 -11.35 -12.00
N MET A 444 2.35 -11.02 -10.74
CA MET A 444 1.06 -11.32 -10.11
C MET A 444 0.30 -10.04 -9.72
N ASP A 445 -1.02 -10.16 -9.70
CA ASP A 445 -1.95 -9.28 -9.00
C ASP A 445 -2.51 -10.04 -7.78
N PHE A 446 -3.13 -9.32 -6.85
CA PHE A 446 -4.00 -9.90 -5.83
C PHE A 446 -5.39 -9.23 -5.79
N GLU A 447 -6.37 -9.94 -5.25
CA GLU A 447 -7.75 -9.51 -5.04
C GLU A 447 -8.16 -9.77 -3.59
N VAL A 448 -8.70 -8.77 -2.90
CA VAL A 448 -9.10 -8.88 -1.49
C VAL A 448 -10.61 -9.12 -1.39
N ARG A 449 -11.00 -10.33 -0.97
CA ARG A 449 -12.39 -10.71 -0.74
C ARG A 449 -12.76 -10.66 0.75
N GLY A 450 -14.06 -10.48 1.03
CA GLY A 450 -14.57 -10.30 2.39
C GLY A 450 -14.58 -8.84 2.88
N CYS A 451 -14.43 -7.86 1.97
CA CYS A 451 -14.59 -6.44 2.30
C CYS A 451 -16.07 -6.03 2.41
N GLU A 452 -16.96 -6.71 1.71
CA GLU A 452 -18.41 -6.49 1.75
C GLU A 452 -19.02 -7.00 3.06
N ASN A 453 -20.08 -6.33 3.53
CA ASN A 453 -20.91 -6.72 4.68
C ASN A 453 -20.18 -6.86 6.04
N GLY A 454 -18.96 -6.31 6.17
CA GLY A 454 -18.26 -6.24 7.46
C GLY A 454 -17.77 -7.59 8.01
N SER A 455 -17.48 -8.56 7.13
CA SER A 455 -16.89 -9.85 7.52
C SER A 455 -15.68 -9.68 8.45
N LEU A 456 -15.58 -10.50 9.49
CA LEU A 456 -14.42 -10.55 10.39
C LEU A 456 -13.18 -11.16 9.73
N THR A 457 -13.37 -11.90 8.63
CA THR A 457 -12.32 -12.63 7.91
C THR A 457 -12.27 -12.19 6.45
N ARG A 458 -11.06 -11.89 5.96
CA ARG A 458 -10.76 -11.51 4.57
C ARG A 458 -9.89 -12.60 3.94
N SER A 459 -9.93 -12.68 2.61
CA SER A 459 -9.11 -13.60 1.82
C SER A 459 -8.40 -12.82 0.72
N VAL A 460 -7.07 -12.93 0.65
CA VAL A 460 -6.24 -12.39 -0.43
C VAL A 460 -6.00 -13.51 -1.44
N GLU A 461 -6.60 -13.40 -2.62
CA GLU A 461 -6.46 -14.36 -3.72
C GLU A 461 -5.50 -13.82 -4.79
N PHE A 462 -4.54 -14.62 -5.23
CA PHE A 462 -3.54 -14.24 -6.24
C PHE A 462 -3.96 -14.64 -7.66
N ARG A 463 -3.57 -13.84 -8.65
CA ARG A 463 -3.74 -14.15 -10.09
C ARG A 463 -2.51 -13.73 -10.88
N TRP A 464 -2.25 -14.38 -12.01
CA TRP A 464 -1.22 -13.91 -12.95
C TRP A 464 -1.72 -12.66 -13.68
N LYS A 465 -0.83 -11.67 -13.88
CA LYS A 465 -1.10 -10.51 -14.76
C LYS A 465 -1.24 -10.96 -16.21
N ASP A 466 -0.31 -11.78 -16.67
CA ASP A 466 -0.30 -12.41 -18.00
C ASP A 466 -0.48 -13.94 -17.88
N PRO A 467 -1.72 -14.44 -17.69
CA PRO A 467 -2.02 -15.86 -17.64
C PRO A 467 -1.85 -16.51 -19.02
N ASN A 468 -1.38 -17.77 -19.04
CA ASN A 468 -1.21 -18.51 -20.28
C ASN A 468 -2.58 -18.77 -20.98
N PRO A 469 -2.77 -18.36 -22.24
CA PRO A 469 -4.06 -18.50 -22.95
C PRO A 469 -4.61 -19.93 -23.07
N GLN A 470 -3.78 -20.96 -22.87
CA GLN A 470 -4.21 -22.36 -22.85
C GLN A 470 -4.43 -22.94 -21.45
N ASN A 471 -3.92 -22.28 -20.40
CA ASN A 471 -4.08 -22.70 -19.01
C ASN A 471 -3.77 -21.54 -18.04
N ALA A 472 -4.81 -20.83 -17.60
CA ALA A 472 -4.67 -19.64 -16.76
C ALA A 472 -4.04 -19.86 -15.37
N SER A 473 -3.82 -21.12 -14.93
CA SER A 473 -3.05 -21.40 -13.70
C SER A 473 -1.53 -21.17 -13.87
N LYS A 474 -1.05 -20.98 -15.10
CA LYS A 474 0.37 -20.79 -15.43
C LYS A 474 0.64 -19.38 -15.97
N PRO A 475 1.84 -18.83 -15.72
CA PRO A 475 2.28 -17.57 -16.32
C PRO A 475 2.57 -17.75 -17.83
N PHE A 476 2.55 -16.65 -18.58
CA PHE A 476 2.89 -16.65 -20.00
C PHE A 476 4.20 -15.92 -20.35
N VAL A 477 4.56 -14.88 -19.58
CA VAL A 477 5.69 -13.97 -19.86
C VAL A 477 6.98 -14.28 -19.08
N CYS A 478 6.90 -15.10 -18.03
CA CYS A 478 8.01 -15.49 -17.15
C CYS A 478 8.14 -17.02 -17.05
N ASP A 479 9.26 -17.53 -16.56
CA ASP A 479 9.51 -18.95 -16.31
C ASP A 479 10.45 -19.15 -15.12
N GLY A 480 10.31 -20.24 -14.37
CA GLY A 480 10.98 -20.46 -13.09
C GLY A 480 10.58 -19.46 -11.99
N GLY A 481 11.19 -19.54 -10.81
CA GLY A 481 10.73 -18.81 -9.62
C GLY A 481 9.40 -19.39 -9.12
N PHE A 482 8.36 -18.55 -8.96
CA PHE A 482 7.01 -19.03 -8.65
C PHE A 482 6.45 -19.88 -9.80
N SER A 483 6.36 -21.20 -9.59
CA SER A 483 5.88 -22.17 -10.60
C SER A 483 4.35 -22.34 -10.62
N ALA A 484 3.67 -21.80 -9.62
CA ALA A 484 2.21 -21.74 -9.47
C ALA A 484 1.85 -20.48 -8.66
N LEU A 485 0.55 -20.11 -8.67
CA LEU A 485 0.04 -19.07 -7.78
C LEU A 485 0.12 -19.53 -6.31
N PRO A 486 0.43 -18.64 -5.35
CA PRO A 486 0.42 -19.00 -3.95
C PRO A 486 -0.98 -19.32 -3.42
N PRO A 487 -1.10 -20.05 -2.29
CA PRO A 487 -2.37 -20.23 -1.62
C PRO A 487 -2.93 -18.89 -1.12
N ALA A 488 -4.26 -18.76 -1.08
CA ALA A 488 -4.90 -17.55 -0.60
C ALA A 488 -4.62 -17.30 0.89
N ILE A 489 -4.26 -16.06 1.25
CA ILE A 489 -4.03 -15.67 2.65
C ILE A 489 -5.36 -15.32 3.31
N VAL A 490 -5.67 -16.00 4.41
CA VAL A 490 -6.86 -15.74 5.22
C VAL A 490 -6.46 -14.93 6.45
N THR A 491 -7.04 -13.74 6.62
CA THR A 491 -6.58 -12.73 7.59
C THR A 491 -7.73 -11.96 8.25
N SER A 492 -7.55 -11.54 9.49
CA SER A 492 -8.51 -10.71 10.25
C SER A 492 -8.41 -9.21 9.92
N ARG A 493 -7.34 -8.79 9.23
CA ARG A 493 -7.02 -7.38 8.98
C ARG A 493 -8.08 -6.68 8.12
N THR A 494 -8.20 -5.36 8.23
CA THR A 494 -9.14 -4.58 7.43
C THR A 494 -8.67 -4.48 5.97
N CYS A 495 -9.60 -4.30 5.03
CA CYS A 495 -9.22 -4.15 3.62
C CYS A 495 -8.38 -2.89 3.33
N SER A 496 -8.56 -1.81 4.11
CA SER A 496 -7.65 -0.65 4.06
C SER A 496 -6.22 -1.05 4.42
N TRP A 497 -6.03 -1.75 5.54
CA TRP A 497 -4.71 -2.21 5.97
C TRP A 497 -4.04 -3.14 4.95
N ILE A 498 -4.80 -4.07 4.35
CA ILE A 498 -4.27 -4.98 3.33
C ILE A 498 -3.81 -4.20 2.07
N LEU A 499 -4.51 -3.13 1.68
CA LEU A 499 -4.18 -2.32 0.51
C LEU A 499 -3.12 -1.24 0.77
N GLU A 500 -3.00 -0.76 2.01
CA GLU A 500 -2.05 0.30 2.40
C GLU A 500 -0.68 -0.26 2.85
N ASP A 501 -0.67 -1.41 3.53
CA ASP A 501 0.50 -2.01 4.19
C ASP A 501 1.03 -3.26 3.42
N GLU A 502 0.89 -3.31 2.08
CA GLU A 502 1.23 -4.48 1.21
C GLU A 502 2.56 -5.16 1.58
N ARG A 503 3.63 -4.35 1.67
CA ARG A 503 5.00 -4.81 1.98
C ARG A 503 5.13 -5.54 3.33
N ARG A 504 4.14 -5.40 4.22
CA ARG A 504 4.17 -5.94 5.59
C ARG A 504 3.50 -7.30 5.72
N TRP A 505 2.65 -7.67 4.76
CA TRP A 505 2.02 -9.00 4.69
C TRP A 505 2.42 -9.83 3.48
N ILE A 506 3.10 -9.26 2.47
CA ILE A 506 3.53 -10.04 1.30
C ILE A 506 4.46 -11.22 1.67
N ASP A 507 5.27 -11.10 2.71
CA ASP A 507 6.10 -12.19 3.24
C ASP A 507 5.26 -13.33 3.88
N TRP A 508 4.01 -13.06 4.28
CA TRP A 508 3.08 -14.04 4.87
C TRP A 508 2.63 -15.09 3.86
N ILE A 509 2.93 -14.87 2.57
CA ILE A 509 2.78 -15.84 1.48
C ILE A 509 3.72 -17.04 1.70
N THR A 510 4.91 -16.80 2.25
CA THR A 510 5.95 -17.80 2.48
C THR A 510 6.01 -18.30 3.92
N GLU A 511 5.89 -17.42 4.92
CA GLU A 511 5.89 -17.81 6.34
C GLU A 511 4.96 -16.93 7.18
N LYS A 512 4.14 -17.55 8.04
CA LYS A 512 3.16 -16.85 8.86
C LYS A 512 3.82 -15.96 9.92
N PRO A 513 3.26 -14.77 10.20
CA PRO A 513 3.81 -13.84 11.19
C PRO A 513 3.75 -14.40 12.61
N GLU A 514 4.62 -13.90 13.49
CA GLU A 514 4.51 -14.14 14.93
C GLU A 514 3.21 -13.59 15.50
N CYS A 515 2.60 -14.28 16.47
CA CYS A 515 1.42 -13.77 17.14
C CYS A 515 1.78 -12.62 18.11
N ASP A 516 1.04 -11.53 18.02
CA ASP A 516 1.10 -10.38 18.91
C ASP A 516 -0.29 -10.02 19.48
N ALA A 517 -0.39 -8.87 20.17
CA ALA A 517 -1.62 -8.37 20.77
C ALA A 517 -2.69 -7.86 19.77
N SER A 518 -2.46 -7.97 18.46
CA SER A 518 -3.40 -7.54 17.41
C SER A 518 -4.04 -8.69 16.63
N PHE A 519 -3.75 -9.95 16.99
CA PHE A 519 -4.43 -11.13 16.44
C PHE A 519 -5.48 -11.74 17.39
N TYR A 520 -5.64 -11.20 18.61
CA TYR A 520 -6.67 -11.59 19.57
C TYR A 520 -7.48 -10.38 20.06
N ASP A 521 -8.67 -10.66 20.58
CA ASP A 521 -9.57 -9.69 21.19
C ASP A 521 -10.18 -10.29 22.49
N TYR A 522 -11.06 -9.56 23.19
CA TYR A 522 -11.61 -9.95 24.48
C TYR A 522 -13.10 -9.63 24.62
N ASN A 523 -13.78 -10.41 25.45
CA ASN A 523 -15.18 -10.18 25.84
C ASN A 523 -15.29 -10.03 27.36
N ILE A 524 -16.19 -9.16 27.84
CA ILE A 524 -16.39 -8.83 29.25
C ILE A 524 -17.75 -9.34 29.72
N SER A 525 -17.78 -10.21 30.73
CA SER A 525 -19.03 -10.73 31.28
C SER A 525 -19.82 -9.67 32.07
N ALA A 526 -21.12 -9.90 32.24
CA ALA A 526 -21.90 -9.21 33.25
C ALA A 526 -21.35 -9.44 34.68
N CYS A 527 -21.74 -8.58 35.62
CA CYS A 527 -21.38 -8.70 37.03
C CYS A 527 -21.93 -9.96 37.70
N ASP A 528 -21.05 -10.70 38.38
CA ASP A 528 -21.38 -11.85 39.23
C ASP A 528 -21.90 -11.43 40.62
N SER A 529 -22.29 -12.42 41.43
CA SER A 529 -22.75 -12.21 42.82
C SER A 529 -21.65 -11.77 43.79
N SER A 530 -20.38 -11.80 43.38
CA SER A 530 -19.22 -11.28 44.11
C SER A 530 -18.86 -9.84 43.71
N ALA A 531 -19.69 -9.20 42.87
CA ALA A 531 -19.45 -7.88 42.28
C ALA A 531 -18.17 -7.80 41.43
N LYS A 532 -17.92 -8.83 40.62
CA LYS A 532 -16.83 -8.87 39.63
C LYS A 532 -17.32 -9.23 38.22
N ARG A 533 -16.57 -8.83 37.20
CA ARG A 533 -16.73 -9.23 35.79
C ARG A 533 -15.53 -10.07 35.36
N ARG A 534 -15.75 -11.05 34.48
CA ARG A 534 -14.68 -11.86 33.86
C ARG A 534 -14.37 -11.33 32.47
N VAL A 535 -13.08 -11.17 32.17
CA VAL A 535 -12.57 -10.88 30.84
C VAL A 535 -12.08 -12.18 30.21
N THR A 536 -12.53 -12.52 29.00
CA THR A 536 -12.13 -13.74 28.28
C THR A 536 -11.59 -13.39 26.91
N PHE A 537 -10.32 -13.72 26.67
CA PHE A 537 -9.62 -13.48 25.40
C PHE A 537 -9.92 -14.59 24.38
N PHE A 538 -9.92 -14.25 23.08
CA PHE A 538 -10.09 -15.18 21.96
C PHE A 538 -9.31 -14.72 20.73
N TRP A 539 -8.80 -15.66 19.92
CA TRP A 539 -8.16 -15.34 18.64
C TRP A 539 -9.19 -14.83 17.62
N LEU A 540 -8.86 -13.79 16.87
CA LEU A 540 -9.74 -13.22 15.82
C LEU A 540 -10.04 -14.25 14.73
N ILE A 541 -9.06 -15.07 14.36
CA ILE A 541 -9.26 -16.29 13.56
C ILE A 541 -8.64 -17.46 14.33
N ALA A 542 -9.46 -18.17 15.08
CA ALA A 542 -9.06 -19.39 15.79
C ALA A 542 -8.83 -20.57 14.81
N ASN A 543 -7.88 -21.45 15.12
CA ASN A 543 -7.64 -22.66 14.35
C ASN A 543 -8.78 -23.67 14.53
N ALA A 544 -9.37 -24.13 13.43
CA ALA A 544 -10.55 -25.01 13.42
C ALA A 544 -10.37 -26.34 14.20
N SER A 545 -9.14 -26.86 14.28
CA SER A 545 -8.83 -28.07 15.06
C SER A 545 -8.39 -27.78 16.49
N PHE A 546 -7.90 -26.56 16.77
CA PHE A 546 -7.31 -26.17 18.06
C PHE A 546 -7.64 -24.70 18.39
N PRO A 547 -8.82 -24.39 18.96
CA PRO A 547 -9.25 -23.01 19.22
C PRO A 547 -8.33 -22.18 20.15
N THR A 548 -7.40 -22.84 20.85
CA THR A 548 -6.34 -22.19 21.66
C THR A 548 -5.19 -21.63 20.82
N LYS A 549 -5.12 -21.90 19.52
CA LYS A 549 -4.13 -21.36 18.57
C LYS A 549 -4.81 -20.49 17.51
N SER A 550 -4.10 -19.48 17.02
CA SER A 550 -4.49 -18.74 15.82
C SER A 550 -4.40 -19.63 14.57
N ALA A 551 -5.22 -19.31 13.56
CA ALA A 551 -5.04 -19.81 12.20
C ALA A 551 -4.18 -18.85 11.34
N GLU A 552 -4.06 -17.58 11.74
CA GLU A 552 -3.46 -16.49 10.96
C GLU A 552 -1.95 -16.35 11.26
N CYS A 553 -1.59 -16.33 12.55
CA CYS A 553 -0.21 -16.20 13.04
C CYS A 553 0.32 -17.52 13.63
N ARG A 554 1.64 -17.60 13.83
CA ARG A 554 2.36 -18.79 14.32
C ARG A 554 3.40 -18.37 15.37
N ASP A 555 3.46 -19.11 16.48
CA ASP A 555 4.41 -18.86 17.59
C ASP A 555 4.30 -17.39 18.10
N GLY A 556 5.27 -16.83 18.83
CA GLY A 556 5.11 -15.52 19.49
C GLY A 556 4.29 -15.57 20.79
N VAL A 557 3.38 -14.63 21.02
CA VAL A 557 2.61 -14.55 22.29
C VAL A 557 1.50 -15.60 22.37
N SER A 558 1.24 -16.11 23.57
CA SER A 558 0.09 -16.97 23.85
C SER A 558 -1.17 -16.14 24.20
N LEU A 559 -2.34 -16.75 24.01
CA LEU A 559 -3.62 -16.13 24.35
C LEU A 559 -3.71 -15.86 25.87
N PRO A 560 -3.98 -14.62 26.32
CA PRO A 560 -3.94 -14.31 27.74
C PRO A 560 -4.98 -15.05 28.59
N VAL A 561 -4.63 -15.35 29.84
CA VAL A 561 -5.53 -15.99 30.80
C VAL A 561 -6.66 -15.04 31.23
N SER A 562 -7.84 -15.58 31.52
CA SER A 562 -9.02 -14.78 31.88
C SER A 562 -8.83 -14.06 33.22
N VAL A 563 -8.95 -12.72 33.22
CA VAL A 563 -8.84 -11.89 34.43
C VAL A 563 -10.22 -11.56 35.04
N LEU A 564 -10.22 -11.11 36.30
CA LEU A 564 -11.41 -10.72 37.05
C LEU A 564 -11.28 -9.26 37.52
N VAL A 565 -12.18 -8.39 37.05
CA VAL A 565 -12.20 -6.95 37.36
C VAL A 565 -13.40 -6.62 38.26
N ASN A 566 -13.32 -5.57 39.09
CA ASN A 566 -14.38 -5.18 40.01
C ASN A 566 -15.54 -4.43 39.32
N CYS A 567 -16.77 -4.58 39.84
CA CYS A 567 -17.94 -3.87 39.33
C CYS A 567 -18.12 -2.45 39.90
N GLU A 568 -18.78 -1.62 39.09
CA GLU A 568 -19.08 -0.19 39.30
C GLU A 568 -20.40 0.04 40.07
N TYR A 569 -21.14 -1.04 40.34
CA TYR A 569 -22.35 -1.04 41.15
C TYR A 569 -22.44 -2.29 42.01
N MET A 570 -23.15 -2.22 43.14
CA MET A 570 -23.49 -3.39 43.97
C MET A 570 -24.60 -4.22 43.29
N PRO A 571 -24.39 -5.49 42.94
CA PRO A 571 -25.43 -6.34 42.35
C PRO A 571 -26.49 -6.76 43.37
N MET A 572 -27.77 -6.69 42.99
CA MET A 572 -28.91 -7.07 43.86
C MET A 572 -28.96 -8.57 44.20
N ASN A 573 -28.21 -9.41 43.48
CA ASN A 573 -28.05 -10.85 43.74
C ASN A 573 -26.81 -11.18 44.60
N SER A 574 -26.09 -10.17 45.11
CA SER A 574 -24.94 -10.39 45.98
C SER A 574 -25.36 -10.73 47.41
N SER A 575 -24.67 -11.68 48.05
CA SER A 575 -24.85 -12.00 49.47
C SER A 575 -24.63 -10.80 50.38
N THR A 576 -23.72 -9.89 50.02
CA THR A 576 -23.46 -8.63 50.73
C THR A 576 -24.66 -7.67 50.66
N PHE A 577 -25.35 -7.59 49.51
CA PHE A 577 -26.59 -6.83 49.39
C PHE A 577 -27.68 -7.44 50.28
N THR A 578 -27.87 -8.77 50.24
CA THR A 578 -28.86 -9.47 51.08
C THR A 578 -28.62 -9.23 52.58
N GLY A 579 -27.37 -9.28 53.05
CA GLY A 579 -27.03 -8.99 54.44
C GLY A 579 -27.40 -7.55 54.87
N ILE A 580 -27.15 -6.57 53.99
CA ILE A 580 -27.54 -5.17 54.22
C ILE A 580 -29.06 -5.01 54.17
N LEU A 581 -29.76 -5.68 53.25
CA LEU A 581 -31.22 -5.63 53.13
C LEU A 581 -31.90 -6.15 54.41
N VAL A 582 -31.39 -7.24 55.00
CA VAL A 582 -31.87 -7.74 56.31
C VAL A 582 -31.69 -6.69 57.41
N LEU A 583 -30.55 -5.99 57.46
CA LEU A 583 -30.32 -4.91 58.42
C LEU A 583 -31.27 -3.71 58.19
N ILE A 584 -31.51 -3.32 56.92
CA ILE A 584 -32.48 -2.28 56.56
C ILE A 584 -33.89 -2.66 57.06
N LEU A 585 -34.32 -3.91 56.83
CA LEU A 585 -35.63 -4.40 57.24
C LEU A 585 -35.79 -4.43 58.77
N ILE A 586 -34.77 -4.85 59.53
CA ILE A 586 -34.77 -4.81 61.00
C ILE A 586 -34.96 -3.36 61.50
N VAL A 587 -34.25 -2.40 60.93
CA VAL A 587 -34.39 -0.97 61.29
C VAL A 587 -35.77 -0.44 60.90
N ALA A 588 -36.27 -0.75 59.70
CA ALA A 588 -37.59 -0.34 59.24
C ALA A 588 -38.72 -0.88 60.14
N ILE A 589 -38.65 -2.15 60.54
CA ILE A 589 -39.60 -2.77 61.48
C ILE A 589 -39.56 -2.05 62.84
N PHE A 590 -38.36 -1.76 63.38
CA PHE A 590 -38.22 -0.98 64.61
C PHE A 590 -38.86 0.42 64.50
N LEU A 591 -38.66 1.13 63.38
CA LEU A 591 -39.28 2.45 63.14
C LEU A 591 -40.80 2.38 63.05
N VAL A 592 -41.36 1.36 62.39
CA VAL A 592 -42.82 1.14 62.30
C VAL A 592 -43.43 0.77 63.66
N ILE A 593 -42.77 -0.08 64.45
CA ILE A 593 -43.19 -0.39 65.82
C ILE A 593 -43.19 0.87 66.69
N ALA A 594 -42.15 1.72 66.59
CA ALA A 594 -42.08 2.99 67.29
C ALA A 594 -43.20 3.96 66.85
N MET A 595 -43.55 3.98 65.56
CA MET A 595 -44.63 4.80 64.99
C MET A 595 -46.00 4.38 65.55
N VAL A 596 -46.32 3.09 65.48
CA VAL A 596 -47.55 2.53 66.06
C VAL A 596 -47.62 2.81 67.58
N PHE A 597 -46.50 2.69 68.30
CA PHE A 597 -46.44 2.98 69.73
C PHE A 597 -46.72 4.46 70.05
N VAL A 598 -46.06 5.40 69.36
CA VAL A 598 -46.23 6.84 69.59
C VAL A 598 -47.67 7.26 69.29
N PHE A 599 -48.25 6.79 68.19
CA PHE A 599 -49.65 7.04 67.84
C PHE A 599 -50.62 6.46 68.88
N ARG A 600 -50.39 5.21 69.32
CA ARG A 600 -51.27 4.49 70.26
C ARG A 600 -51.28 5.08 71.67
N HIS A 601 -50.21 5.77 72.06
CA HIS A 601 -50.06 6.45 73.35
C HIS A 601 -50.05 7.99 73.27
N ARG A 602 -50.42 8.57 72.11
CA ARG A 602 -50.40 10.02 71.83
C ARG A 602 -51.06 10.91 72.88
N ASP A 603 -52.09 10.39 73.54
CA ASP A 603 -52.91 11.12 74.52
C ASP A 603 -52.32 11.13 75.95
N VAL A 604 -51.28 10.33 76.22
CA VAL A 604 -50.60 10.31 77.52
C VAL A 604 -49.79 11.60 77.71
N PRO A 605 -49.86 12.30 78.88
CA PRO A 605 -49.26 13.62 79.06
C PRO A 605 -47.76 13.76 78.73
N VAL A 606 -46.96 12.70 78.86
CA VAL A 606 -45.52 12.70 78.50
C VAL A 606 -45.35 12.87 76.99
N ILE A 607 -46.04 12.06 76.20
CA ILE A 607 -45.98 12.08 74.73
C ILE A 607 -46.71 13.33 74.19
N LYS A 608 -47.87 13.66 74.76
CA LYS A 608 -48.68 14.83 74.36
C LYS A 608 -47.97 16.16 74.55
N ARG A 609 -47.09 16.30 75.57
CA ARG A 609 -46.25 17.51 75.75
C ARG A 609 -45.13 17.63 74.70
N SER A 610 -44.58 16.49 74.29
CA SER A 610 -43.46 16.34 73.33
C SER A 610 -43.86 16.51 71.86
N GLN A 611 -45.18 16.62 71.57
CA GLN A 611 -45.76 16.73 70.23
C GLN A 611 -45.51 15.48 69.39
N TYR A 612 -46.38 14.50 69.58
CA TYR A 612 -46.35 13.24 68.85
C TYR A 612 -46.35 13.47 67.34
N GLU A 613 -47.05 14.49 66.85
CA GLU A 613 -47.14 14.86 65.43
C GLU A 613 -45.77 15.13 64.78
N LEU A 614 -44.85 15.75 65.53
CA LEU A 614 -43.46 15.99 65.09
C LEU A 614 -42.53 14.81 65.40
N LEU A 615 -43.01 13.75 66.05
CA LEU A 615 -42.29 12.51 66.32
C LEU A 615 -42.66 11.45 65.26
N GLU A 616 -43.94 11.37 64.88
CA GLU A 616 -44.44 10.65 63.71
C GLU A 616 -43.69 11.06 62.43
N LEU A 617 -43.60 12.37 62.16
CA LEU A 617 -42.87 12.88 60.98
C LEU A 617 -41.39 12.48 60.98
N MET A 618 -40.72 12.49 62.14
CA MET A 618 -39.33 12.02 62.22
C MET A 618 -39.22 10.53 61.89
N LEU A 619 -40.12 9.70 62.43
CA LEU A 619 -40.13 8.25 62.16
C LEU A 619 -40.42 7.95 60.69
N LEU A 620 -41.35 8.68 60.06
CA LEU A 620 -41.61 8.62 58.62
C LEU A 620 -40.35 9.00 57.80
N GLY A 621 -39.64 10.07 58.20
CA GLY A 621 -38.37 10.44 57.60
C GLY A 621 -37.29 9.36 57.73
N GLY A 622 -37.26 8.64 58.87
CA GLY A 622 -36.40 7.47 59.06
C GLY A 622 -36.73 6.33 58.09
N VAL A 623 -38.02 6.05 57.85
CA VAL A 623 -38.45 5.03 56.87
C VAL A 623 -38.01 5.44 55.44
N PHE A 624 -38.08 6.72 55.08
CA PHE A 624 -37.53 7.18 53.80
C PHE A 624 -36.00 7.02 53.68
N ILE A 625 -35.24 7.13 54.78
CA ILE A 625 -33.80 6.81 54.77
C ILE A 625 -33.55 5.29 54.60
N CYS A 626 -34.38 4.43 55.19
CA CYS A 626 -34.35 2.99 54.91
C CYS A 626 -34.62 2.69 53.42
N VAL A 627 -35.60 3.36 52.80
CA VAL A 627 -35.85 3.24 51.34
C VAL A 627 -34.67 3.77 50.52
N ALA A 628 -34.06 4.89 50.94
CA ALA A 628 -32.87 5.45 50.29
C ALA A 628 -31.72 4.43 50.25
N ALA A 629 -31.44 3.75 51.36
CA ALA A 629 -30.39 2.73 51.40
C ALA A 629 -30.61 1.59 50.37
N ILE A 630 -31.86 1.16 50.13
CA ILE A 630 -32.16 0.12 49.14
C ILE A 630 -31.88 0.59 47.70
N VAL A 631 -32.33 1.80 47.33
CA VAL A 631 -32.24 2.29 45.94
C VAL A 631 -30.81 2.67 45.50
N TYR A 632 -29.86 2.79 46.43
CA TYR A 632 -28.44 2.99 46.09
C TYR A 632 -27.74 1.73 45.55
N ALA A 633 -28.31 0.54 45.72
CA ALA A 633 -27.84 -0.68 45.06
C ALA A 633 -28.39 -0.82 43.62
N GLY A 634 -27.89 -1.81 42.88
CA GLY A 634 -28.35 -2.16 41.53
C GLY A 634 -27.67 -1.39 40.39
N LYS A 635 -27.75 -1.96 39.19
CA LYS A 635 -27.18 -1.38 37.96
C LYS A 635 -27.78 0.00 37.68
N PRO A 636 -26.97 1.04 37.35
CA PRO A 636 -27.48 2.33 36.91
C PRO A 636 -28.51 2.18 35.79
N SER A 637 -29.62 2.89 35.95
CA SER A 637 -30.74 2.97 35.02
C SER A 637 -31.44 4.30 35.26
N HIS A 638 -32.14 4.86 34.26
CA HIS A 638 -32.81 6.15 34.39
C HIS A 638 -33.70 6.23 35.65
N PHE A 639 -34.43 5.15 35.97
CA PHE A 639 -35.23 5.09 37.20
C PHE A 639 -34.38 5.18 38.48
N LEU A 640 -33.35 4.35 38.64
CA LEU A 640 -32.53 4.36 39.86
C LEU A 640 -31.70 5.63 40.00
N CYS A 641 -31.17 6.17 38.90
CA CYS A 641 -30.40 7.41 38.93
C CYS A 641 -31.25 8.62 39.34
N GLY A 642 -32.52 8.69 38.92
CA GLY A 642 -33.48 9.69 39.41
C GLY A 642 -33.92 9.47 40.86
N VAL A 643 -34.24 8.22 41.26
CA VAL A 643 -34.82 7.96 42.60
C VAL A 643 -33.79 8.10 43.74
N ARG A 644 -32.50 7.81 43.50
CA ARG A 644 -31.41 7.92 44.50
C ARG A 644 -31.36 9.29 45.21
N PRO A 645 -31.19 10.45 44.52
CA PRO A 645 -31.19 11.77 45.16
C PRO A 645 -32.53 12.13 45.80
N VAL A 646 -33.66 11.72 45.21
CA VAL A 646 -35.01 12.00 45.75
C VAL A 646 -35.21 11.35 47.12
N ALA A 647 -34.88 10.07 47.25
CA ALA A 647 -35.12 9.30 48.47
C ALA A 647 -34.30 9.83 49.66
N ILE A 648 -32.99 10.04 49.46
CA ILE A 648 -32.11 10.56 50.52
C ILE A 648 -32.45 12.01 50.89
N SER A 649 -32.80 12.84 49.90
CA SER A 649 -33.23 14.23 50.11
C SER A 649 -34.51 14.32 50.96
N THR A 650 -35.51 13.51 50.63
CA THR A 650 -36.84 13.50 51.29
C THR A 650 -36.73 13.01 52.74
N GLY A 651 -36.00 11.91 52.98
CA GLY A 651 -35.79 11.39 54.33
C GLY A 651 -35.05 12.37 55.23
N PHE A 652 -33.97 12.99 54.73
CA PHE A 652 -33.21 13.98 55.48
C PHE A 652 -34.07 15.17 55.90
N THR A 653 -34.77 15.80 54.95
CA THR A 653 -35.58 17.00 55.27
C THR A 653 -36.71 16.70 56.22
N THR A 654 -37.40 15.55 56.07
CA THR A 654 -38.52 15.19 56.96
C THR A 654 -38.06 15.02 58.43
N ILE A 655 -36.84 14.51 58.65
CA ILE A 655 -36.21 14.48 59.98
C ILE A 655 -35.82 15.90 60.43
N PHE A 656 -35.14 16.68 59.58
CA PHE A 656 -34.56 17.97 59.97
C PHE A 656 -35.55 19.11 60.14
N SER A 657 -36.60 19.18 59.32
CA SER A 657 -37.72 20.11 59.54
C SER A 657 -38.36 19.87 60.91
N SER A 658 -38.52 18.61 61.29
CA SER A 658 -39.17 18.20 62.54
C SER A 658 -38.29 18.51 63.76
N LEU A 659 -36.97 18.29 63.66
CA LEU A 659 -36.00 18.75 64.65
C LEU A 659 -36.00 20.28 64.78
N PHE A 660 -35.88 21.02 63.67
CA PHE A 660 -35.86 22.48 63.65
C PHE A 660 -37.14 23.08 64.27
N VAL A 661 -38.32 22.56 63.93
CA VAL A 661 -39.59 23.06 64.49
C VAL A 661 -39.71 22.75 65.98
N LYS A 662 -39.23 21.59 66.47
CA LYS A 662 -39.14 21.31 67.92
C LYS A 662 -38.24 22.33 68.62
N SER A 663 -37.02 22.54 68.12
CA SER A 663 -36.07 23.52 68.70
C SER A 663 -36.61 24.95 68.66
N LEU A 664 -37.22 25.36 67.54
CA LEU A 664 -37.80 26.69 67.37
C LEU A 664 -38.99 26.95 68.32
N ARG A 665 -39.78 25.92 68.65
CA ARG A 665 -40.82 26.03 69.68
C ARG A 665 -40.21 26.27 71.05
N VAL A 666 -39.23 25.46 71.47
CA VAL A 666 -38.55 25.62 72.77
C VAL A 666 -37.91 27.02 72.86
N TYR A 667 -37.21 27.45 71.80
CA TYR A 667 -36.61 28.78 71.72
C TYR A 667 -37.66 29.89 71.90
N ARG A 668 -38.79 29.82 71.19
CA ARG A 668 -39.87 30.83 71.32
C ARG A 668 -40.56 30.84 72.68
N VAL A 669 -40.55 29.73 73.43
CA VAL A 669 -41.15 29.64 74.77
C VAL A 669 -40.21 30.22 75.85
N PHE A 670 -38.90 30.03 75.72
CA PHE A 670 -37.94 30.38 76.78
C PHE A 670 -37.08 31.64 76.51
N MET A 671 -36.87 32.04 75.25
CA MET A 671 -35.97 33.16 74.90
C MET A 671 -36.68 34.46 74.48
N LYS A 672 -38.01 34.46 74.30
CA LYS A 672 -38.78 35.69 74.07
C LYS A 672 -39.47 36.12 75.37
N SER A 673 -38.89 37.11 76.04
CA SER A 673 -39.31 37.62 77.37
C SER A 673 -40.60 38.47 77.35
N ALA A 674 -41.67 37.93 76.75
CA ALA A 674 -43.00 38.51 76.77
C ALA A 674 -44.00 37.44 77.20
N MET A 675 -44.66 37.63 78.36
CA MET A 675 -45.61 36.66 78.93
C MET A 675 -46.94 36.64 78.16
N LYS A 676 -46.90 36.14 76.92
CA LYS A 676 -48.07 35.84 76.08
C LYS A 676 -47.99 34.35 75.71
N ARG A 677 -49.06 33.60 75.96
CA ARG A 677 -49.10 32.14 75.78
C ARG A 677 -49.09 31.75 74.28
N VAL A 678 -47.92 31.78 73.64
CA VAL A 678 -47.75 31.46 72.21
C VAL A 678 -48.02 29.97 71.96
N LYS A 679 -49.26 29.64 71.58
CA LYS A 679 -49.61 28.32 71.06
C LYS A 679 -49.02 28.17 69.65
N VAL A 680 -47.88 27.49 69.55
CA VAL A 680 -47.36 27.02 68.25
C VAL A 680 -48.40 26.07 67.67
N SER A 681 -49.12 26.54 66.65
CA SER A 681 -50.18 25.79 65.97
C SER A 681 -49.59 24.72 65.04
N LEU A 682 -50.28 23.60 64.85
CA LEU A 682 -49.97 22.58 63.84
C LEU A 682 -49.76 23.21 62.45
N PHE A 683 -50.53 24.25 62.12
CA PHE A 683 -50.36 25.02 60.89
C PHE A 683 -48.98 25.68 60.74
N MET A 684 -48.40 26.20 61.83
CA MET A 684 -47.02 26.74 61.82
C MET A 684 -45.99 25.63 61.62
N MET A 685 -46.24 24.44 62.16
CA MET A 685 -45.33 23.30 62.05
C MET A 685 -45.30 22.77 60.61
N LEU A 686 -46.48 22.54 60.04
CA LEU A 686 -46.64 22.17 58.64
C LEU A 686 -46.09 23.24 57.68
N LYS A 687 -46.27 24.54 57.99
CA LYS A 687 -45.70 25.62 57.16
C LYS A 687 -44.17 25.55 57.04
N PHE A 688 -43.44 25.21 58.10
CA PHE A 688 -41.98 25.05 58.01
C PHE A 688 -41.57 23.75 57.31
N PHE A 689 -42.30 22.64 57.52
CA PHE A 689 -42.09 21.41 56.74
C PHE A 689 -42.29 21.63 55.24
N PHE A 690 -43.44 22.18 54.83
CA PHE A 690 -43.73 22.45 53.43
C PHE A 690 -42.81 23.50 52.83
N LEU A 691 -42.34 24.50 53.59
CA LEU A 691 -41.34 25.46 53.11
C LEU A 691 -40.02 24.78 52.75
N PHE A 692 -39.48 23.93 53.64
CA PHE A 692 -38.20 23.25 53.37
C PHE A 692 -38.33 22.18 52.28
N PHE A 693 -39.45 21.44 52.27
CA PHE A 693 -39.74 20.44 51.24
C PHE A 693 -40.00 21.08 49.87
N ALA A 694 -40.63 22.26 49.79
CA ALA A 694 -40.81 22.98 48.53
C ALA A 694 -39.49 23.43 47.90
N VAL A 695 -38.47 23.77 48.71
CA VAL A 695 -37.12 24.06 48.19
C VAL A 695 -36.44 22.79 47.69
N ASP A 696 -36.61 21.64 48.36
CA ASP A 696 -36.10 20.36 47.84
C ASP A 696 -36.73 20.00 46.49
N VAL A 697 -38.06 20.10 46.40
CA VAL A 697 -38.80 19.83 45.17
C VAL A 697 -38.37 20.81 44.07
N LEU A 698 -38.20 22.10 44.37
CA LEU A 698 -37.71 23.07 43.39
C LEU A 698 -36.30 22.72 42.87
N ILE A 699 -35.35 22.43 43.76
CA ILE A 699 -33.98 22.06 43.36
C ILE A 699 -33.98 20.78 42.51
N ILE A 700 -34.73 19.76 42.92
CA ILE A 700 -34.81 18.48 42.20
C ILE A 700 -35.55 18.62 40.86
N THR A 701 -36.65 19.38 40.78
CA THR A 701 -37.38 19.59 39.53
C THR A 701 -36.58 20.41 38.54
N VAL A 702 -35.86 21.44 38.98
CA VAL A 702 -34.94 22.19 38.09
C VAL A 702 -33.77 21.31 37.64
N TRP A 703 -33.18 20.53 38.55
CA TRP A 703 -32.13 19.56 38.19
C TRP A 703 -32.63 18.58 37.11
N PHE A 704 -33.77 17.92 37.31
CA PHE A 704 -34.30 16.95 36.35
C PHE A 704 -34.80 17.56 35.04
N ALA A 705 -35.16 18.85 35.02
CA ALA A 705 -35.56 19.56 33.81
C ALA A 705 -34.37 20.09 32.97
N VAL A 706 -33.21 20.33 33.59
CA VAL A 706 -32.02 20.88 32.93
C VAL A 706 -30.95 19.82 32.66
N ASP A 707 -30.73 18.90 33.59
CA ASP A 707 -29.58 18.00 33.63
C ASP A 707 -29.91 16.69 34.37
N PHE A 708 -30.85 15.91 33.82
CA PHE A 708 -31.31 14.66 34.44
C PHE A 708 -30.16 13.66 34.64
N PRO A 709 -29.94 13.12 35.86
CA PRO A 709 -28.88 12.16 36.12
C PRO A 709 -29.13 10.84 35.36
N ALA A 710 -28.41 10.64 34.27
CA ALA A 710 -28.56 9.52 33.35
C ALA A 710 -27.58 8.37 33.67
N PRO A 711 -27.86 7.13 33.23
CA PRO A 711 -26.87 6.08 33.21
C PRO A 711 -25.86 6.33 32.07
N THR A 712 -24.69 6.88 32.39
CA THR A 712 -23.61 7.12 31.42
C THR A 712 -22.62 5.96 31.44
N THR A 713 -22.16 5.55 30.26
CA THR A 713 -21.03 4.64 30.08
C THR A 713 -19.79 5.43 29.70
N THR A 714 -18.69 5.27 30.43
CA THR A 714 -17.37 5.80 30.05
C THR A 714 -16.40 4.65 29.81
N VAL A 715 -15.76 4.65 28.64
CA VAL A 715 -14.62 3.78 28.34
C VAL A 715 -13.41 4.30 29.12
N LYS A 716 -12.70 3.42 29.84
CA LYS A 716 -11.43 3.72 30.51
C LYS A 716 -10.44 2.57 30.31
N PRO A 717 -9.11 2.84 30.27
CA PRO A 717 -8.11 1.78 30.22
C PRO A 717 -8.21 0.88 31.46
N ALA A 718 -8.08 -0.43 31.25
CA ALA A 718 -7.99 -1.41 32.31
C ALA A 718 -6.67 -1.24 33.09
N LEU A 719 -6.69 -1.56 34.39
CA LEU A 719 -5.47 -1.65 35.21
C LEU A 719 -4.96 -3.10 35.26
N GLU A 720 -5.85 -4.06 35.04
CA GLU A 720 -5.60 -5.50 35.19
C GLU A 720 -5.18 -6.20 33.88
N PHE A 721 -5.35 -5.57 32.71
CA PHE A 721 -4.94 -6.10 31.41
C PHE A 721 -4.69 -4.97 30.39
N ARG A 722 -4.14 -5.30 29.21
CA ARG A 722 -3.96 -4.34 28.11
C ARG A 722 -5.25 -4.25 27.28
N GLY A 723 -6.15 -3.35 27.66
CA GLY A 723 -7.41 -3.09 26.97
C GLY A 723 -8.23 -2.01 27.69
N GLU A 724 -9.51 -1.92 27.37
CA GLU A 724 -10.44 -0.90 27.87
C GLU A 724 -11.68 -1.54 28.50
N ILE A 725 -12.38 -0.79 29.36
CA ILE A 725 -13.54 -1.27 30.12
C ILE A 725 -14.65 -0.21 30.16
N ASP A 726 -15.85 -0.65 29.79
CA ASP A 726 -17.10 0.10 29.93
C ASP A 726 -17.54 0.20 31.40
N GLN A 727 -17.19 1.32 32.04
CA GLN A 727 -17.70 1.68 33.36
C GLN A 727 -19.03 2.41 33.25
N ILE A 728 -20.04 1.97 34.01
CA ILE A 728 -21.38 2.56 33.99
C ILE A 728 -21.73 3.14 35.37
N TYR A 729 -22.10 4.42 35.41
CA TYR A 729 -22.52 5.12 36.63
C TYR A 729 -23.69 6.08 36.37
N CYS A 730 -24.23 6.70 37.43
CA CYS A 730 -25.24 7.75 37.30
C CYS A 730 -24.53 9.11 37.23
N GLU A 731 -24.66 9.83 36.12
CA GLU A 731 -23.96 11.10 35.88
C GLU A 731 -24.92 12.19 35.41
N SER A 732 -24.62 13.42 35.82
CA SER A 732 -25.21 14.66 35.29
C SER A 732 -24.07 15.44 34.62
N SER A 733 -24.36 16.18 33.55
CA SER A 733 -23.38 17.00 32.81
C SER A 733 -22.67 18.06 33.67
N SER A 734 -23.22 18.40 34.85
CA SER A 734 -22.55 19.24 35.83
C SER A 734 -22.81 18.83 37.28
N PHE A 735 -21.75 18.80 38.09
CA PHE A 735 -21.84 18.55 39.54
C PHE A 735 -22.63 19.64 40.31
N ILE A 736 -22.91 20.77 39.66
CA ILE A 736 -23.53 21.98 40.22
C ILE A 736 -24.84 21.65 40.96
N PHE A 737 -25.75 20.86 40.37
CA PHE A 737 -27.03 20.56 41.01
C PHE A 737 -26.89 19.65 42.25
N SER A 738 -25.97 18.67 42.21
CA SER A 738 -25.61 17.87 43.39
C SER A 738 -25.03 18.75 44.50
N ALA A 739 -24.13 19.68 44.16
CA ALA A 739 -23.53 20.62 45.11
C ALA A 739 -24.58 21.58 45.71
N LEU A 740 -25.51 22.09 44.90
CA LEU A 740 -26.63 22.94 45.38
C LEU A 740 -27.54 22.19 46.35
N LEU A 741 -27.87 20.92 46.06
CA LEU A 741 -28.68 20.08 46.96
C LEU A 741 -27.94 19.82 48.28
N ILE A 742 -26.65 19.48 48.24
CA ILE A 742 -25.82 19.28 49.43
C ILE A 742 -25.68 20.56 50.25
N PHE A 743 -25.45 21.71 49.59
CA PHE A 743 -25.38 23.02 50.23
C PHE A 743 -26.70 23.39 50.94
N TRP A 744 -27.83 23.12 50.30
CA TRP A 744 -29.14 23.29 50.92
C TRP A 744 -29.35 22.37 52.14
N LYS A 745 -28.91 21.09 52.08
CA LYS A 745 -28.94 20.21 53.26
C LYS A 745 -28.03 20.72 54.38
N ALA A 746 -26.87 21.27 54.06
CA ALA A 746 -25.98 21.90 55.04
C ALA A 746 -26.64 23.12 55.70
N ILE A 747 -27.35 23.97 54.94
CA ILE A 747 -28.13 25.09 55.50
C ILE A 747 -29.19 24.57 56.49
N LEU A 748 -29.98 23.56 56.12
CA LEU A 748 -30.97 22.95 57.00
C LEU A 748 -30.35 22.35 58.28
N LEU A 749 -29.21 21.66 58.13
CA LEU A 749 -28.44 21.09 59.23
C LEU A 749 -27.95 22.17 60.21
N PHE A 750 -27.30 23.22 59.70
CA PHE A 750 -26.75 24.29 60.53
C PHE A 750 -27.84 25.18 61.15
N MET A 751 -28.96 25.46 60.45
CA MET A 751 -30.12 26.13 61.06
C MET A 751 -30.73 25.28 62.19
N GLY A 752 -30.88 23.97 61.96
CA GLY A 752 -31.34 23.02 62.97
C GLY A 752 -30.42 22.98 64.20
N LEU A 753 -29.12 22.85 63.96
CA LEU A 753 -28.08 22.79 65.00
C LEU A 753 -27.99 24.09 65.82
N TYR A 754 -28.01 25.26 65.15
CA TYR A 754 -27.93 26.57 65.81
C TYR A 754 -29.11 26.82 66.75
N ILE A 755 -30.35 26.60 66.30
CA ILE A 755 -31.53 26.77 67.17
C ILE A 755 -31.53 25.71 68.29
N SER A 756 -31.04 24.49 68.03
CA SER A 756 -30.91 23.44 69.06
C SER A 756 -29.84 23.78 70.11
N PHE A 757 -28.73 24.39 69.71
CA PHE A 757 -27.67 24.87 70.60
C PHE A 757 -28.18 25.96 71.55
N LEU A 758 -29.01 26.89 71.05
CA LEU A 758 -29.58 27.98 71.86
C LEU A 758 -30.56 27.48 72.95
N VAL A 759 -31.14 26.28 72.82
CA VAL A 759 -32.11 25.74 73.79
C VAL A 759 -31.57 24.65 74.72
N ARG A 760 -30.30 24.23 74.54
CA ARG A 760 -29.71 23.08 75.24
C ARG A 760 -29.69 23.21 76.78
N ASN A 761 -29.59 24.43 77.31
CA ASN A 761 -29.48 24.73 78.75
C ASN A 761 -30.80 25.25 79.38
N VAL A 762 -31.95 24.98 78.76
CA VAL A 762 -33.28 25.31 79.33
C VAL A 762 -33.52 24.52 80.64
N SER A 763 -34.28 25.13 81.56
CA SER A 763 -34.47 24.64 82.94
C SER A 763 -35.06 23.23 83.07
N GLY A 764 -34.78 22.58 84.21
CA GLY A 764 -34.85 21.13 84.41
C GLY A 764 -36.19 20.42 84.21
N ASP A 765 -37.31 21.14 84.09
CA ASP A 765 -38.60 20.54 83.67
C ASP A 765 -38.60 20.08 82.20
N PHE A 766 -37.78 20.73 81.36
CA PHE A 766 -37.75 20.56 79.89
C PHE A 766 -36.48 19.86 79.37
N GLN A 767 -36.07 18.75 80.03
CA GLN A 767 -34.92 17.89 79.65
C GLN A 767 -34.95 17.32 78.21
N GLU A 768 -35.94 17.64 77.37
CA GLU A 768 -36.01 17.21 75.97
C GLU A 768 -35.01 17.97 75.06
N SER A 769 -34.64 19.21 75.40
CA SER A 769 -33.79 20.05 74.53
C SER A 769 -32.37 19.50 74.34
N MET A 770 -31.77 18.91 75.38
CA MET A 770 -30.44 18.30 75.31
C MET A 770 -30.39 17.12 74.32
N TRP A 771 -31.44 16.30 74.27
CA TRP A 771 -31.54 15.17 73.34
C TRP A 771 -31.76 15.63 71.90
N ILE A 772 -32.53 16.70 71.68
CA ILE A 772 -32.69 17.31 70.35
C ILE A 772 -31.33 17.82 69.82
N PHE A 773 -30.53 18.47 70.67
CA PHE A 773 -29.16 18.90 70.32
C PHE A 773 -28.23 17.71 70.04
N ALA A 774 -28.30 16.64 70.85
CA ALA A 774 -27.53 15.41 70.62
C ALA A 774 -27.88 14.73 69.28
N SER A 775 -29.18 14.63 68.93
CA SER A 775 -29.62 14.12 67.63
C SER A 775 -29.11 14.95 66.45
N ALA A 776 -29.09 16.28 66.57
CA ALA A 776 -28.53 17.15 65.54
C ALA A 776 -27.01 16.94 65.36
N LEU A 777 -26.28 16.74 66.45
CA LEU A 777 -24.84 16.49 66.42
C LEU A 777 -24.48 15.12 65.80
N VAL A 778 -25.27 14.07 66.06
CA VAL A 778 -25.06 12.74 65.45
C VAL A 778 -25.12 12.80 63.93
N VAL A 779 -26.08 13.53 63.35
CA VAL A 779 -26.16 13.65 61.89
C VAL A 779 -25.07 14.55 61.33
N LEU A 780 -24.65 15.61 62.03
CA LEU A 780 -23.47 16.39 61.61
C LEU A 780 -22.24 15.48 61.46
N ILE A 781 -21.99 14.61 62.44
CA ILE A 781 -20.88 13.63 62.38
C ILE A 781 -21.08 12.65 61.22
N GLY A 782 -22.29 12.11 61.04
CA GLY A 782 -22.61 11.21 59.92
C GLY A 782 -22.40 11.85 58.54
N SER A 783 -22.83 13.10 58.36
CA SER A 783 -22.61 13.88 57.12
C SER A 783 -21.12 14.16 56.86
N LEU A 784 -20.35 14.47 57.90
CA LEU A 784 -18.90 14.68 57.81
C LEU A 784 -18.12 13.38 57.48
N VAL A 785 -18.72 12.20 57.67
CA VAL A 785 -18.15 10.91 57.20
C VAL A 785 -18.58 10.59 55.77
N ILE A 786 -19.88 10.73 55.46
CA ILE A 786 -20.42 10.33 54.15
C ILE A 786 -19.92 11.24 53.01
N ILE A 787 -19.81 12.56 53.23
CA ILE A 787 -19.45 13.50 52.16
C ILE A 787 -18.02 13.25 51.64
N PRO A 788 -16.96 13.19 52.47
CA PRO A 788 -15.62 12.84 52.00
C PRO A 788 -15.56 11.47 51.32
N LEU A 789 -16.25 10.46 51.89
CA LEU A 789 -16.28 9.10 51.34
C LEU A 789 -16.91 9.03 49.92
N THR A 790 -17.81 9.97 49.59
CA THR A 790 -18.52 10.00 48.30
C THR A 790 -17.77 10.76 47.21
N TYR A 791 -16.85 11.67 47.58
CA TYR A 791 -16.23 12.62 46.64
C TYR A 791 -14.70 12.69 46.68
N LEU A 792 -14.03 12.05 47.65
CA LEU A 792 -12.58 12.14 47.85
C LEU A 792 -11.88 10.77 47.99
N VAL A 793 -12.59 9.64 47.78
CA VAL A 793 -12.06 8.29 48.01
C VAL A 793 -12.49 7.33 46.90
N ASP A 794 -11.54 6.92 46.06
CA ASP A 794 -11.75 5.90 45.02
C ASP A 794 -11.89 4.50 45.65
N LEU A 795 -13.13 4.11 45.92
CA LEU A 795 -13.50 2.78 46.40
C LEU A 795 -14.27 2.01 45.33
N ALA A 796 -14.04 0.70 45.25
CA ALA A 796 -14.93 -0.18 44.50
C ALA A 796 -16.38 -0.05 45.01
N ALA A 797 -17.36 -0.19 44.11
CA ALA A 797 -18.75 0.14 44.43
C ALA A 797 -19.36 -0.74 45.54
N ALA A 798 -18.90 -1.98 45.68
CA ALA A 798 -19.34 -2.89 46.73
C ALA A 798 -19.01 -2.37 48.16
N PRO A 799 -17.74 -2.12 48.56
CA PRO A 799 -17.43 -1.53 49.86
C PRO A 799 -18.01 -0.12 50.04
N PHE A 800 -18.06 0.71 48.99
CA PHE A 800 -18.70 2.03 49.08
C PHE A 800 -20.17 1.94 49.51
N TYR A 801 -20.95 1.08 48.85
CA TYR A 801 -22.35 0.83 49.20
C TYR A 801 -22.52 0.30 50.64
N VAL A 802 -21.61 -0.57 51.09
CA VAL A 802 -21.61 -1.11 52.46
C VAL A 802 -21.45 0.00 53.49
N PHE A 803 -20.43 0.85 53.35
CA PHE A 803 -20.19 1.96 54.27
C PHE A 803 -21.36 2.97 54.27
N LEU A 804 -21.81 3.41 53.09
CA LEU A 804 -22.94 4.34 52.96
C LEU A 804 -24.19 3.83 53.69
N SER A 805 -24.58 2.57 53.43
CA SER A 805 -25.78 1.96 54.00
C SER A 805 -25.69 1.83 55.52
N ILE A 806 -24.54 1.36 56.05
CA ILE A 806 -24.35 1.18 57.49
C ILE A 806 -24.36 2.53 58.22
N THR A 807 -23.68 3.56 57.69
CA THR A 807 -23.66 4.88 58.33
C THR A 807 -25.04 5.55 58.34
N LEU A 808 -25.81 5.45 57.25
CA LEU A 808 -27.18 5.98 57.19
C LEU A 808 -28.12 5.31 58.22
N LEU A 809 -28.08 3.97 58.31
CA LEU A 809 -28.90 3.22 59.25
C LEU A 809 -28.50 3.49 60.71
N PHE A 810 -27.20 3.49 61.00
CA PHE A 810 -26.68 3.78 62.35
C PHE A 810 -27.09 5.17 62.83
N CYS A 811 -26.89 6.21 62.00
CA CYS A 811 -27.31 7.58 62.34
C CYS A 811 -28.82 7.66 62.58
N THR A 812 -29.63 6.99 61.75
CA THR A 812 -31.09 6.95 61.89
C THR A 812 -31.52 6.31 63.22
N VAL A 813 -30.96 5.15 63.57
CA VAL A 813 -31.27 4.45 64.83
C VAL A 813 -30.90 5.30 66.04
N VAL A 814 -29.69 5.87 66.09
CA VAL A 814 -29.23 6.69 67.22
C VAL A 814 -30.08 7.96 67.38
N VAL A 815 -30.42 8.64 66.27
CA VAL A 815 -31.29 9.82 66.28
C VAL A 815 -32.67 9.50 66.87
N MET A 816 -33.28 8.38 66.49
CA MET A 816 -34.59 7.98 67.02
C MET A 816 -34.50 7.52 68.48
N LEU A 817 -33.46 6.80 68.87
CA LEU A 817 -33.24 6.38 70.27
C LEU A 817 -33.13 7.58 71.22
N PHE A 818 -32.32 8.59 70.89
CA PHE A 818 -32.24 9.83 71.67
C PHE A 818 -33.59 10.55 71.77
N MET A 819 -34.40 10.50 70.71
CA MET A 819 -35.70 11.18 70.67
C MET A 819 -36.87 10.39 71.28
N LEU A 820 -36.71 9.09 71.54
CA LEU A 820 -37.74 8.19 72.09
C LEU A 820 -37.43 7.68 73.50
N ALA A 821 -36.21 7.18 73.75
CA ALA A 821 -35.88 6.48 74.99
C ALA A 821 -36.15 7.30 76.27
N PRO A 822 -35.84 8.62 76.35
CA PRO A 822 -36.17 9.44 77.51
C PRO A 822 -37.68 9.52 77.81
N LYS A 823 -38.53 9.31 76.80
CA LYS A 823 -40.00 9.38 76.91
C LYS A 823 -40.58 8.03 77.29
N LEU A 824 -40.03 6.93 76.77
CA LEU A 824 -40.36 5.56 77.18
C LEU A 824 -40.03 5.33 78.67
N LEU A 825 -38.83 5.72 79.12
CA LEU A 825 -38.42 5.60 80.52
C LEU A 825 -39.33 6.43 81.45
N ARG A 826 -39.66 7.66 81.06
CA ARG A 826 -40.59 8.53 81.81
C ARG A 826 -42.02 7.99 81.82
N LEU A 827 -42.49 7.38 80.73
CA LEU A 827 -43.80 6.74 80.67
C LEU A 827 -43.89 5.57 81.66
N ASN A 828 -42.90 4.67 81.64
CA ASN A 828 -42.85 3.51 82.52
C ASN A 828 -42.79 3.93 84.01
N ALA A 829 -42.01 4.96 84.34
CA ALA A 829 -41.96 5.52 85.70
C ALA A 829 -43.31 6.13 86.15
N VAL A 830 -44.04 6.80 85.25
CA VAL A 830 -45.38 7.34 85.54
C VAL A 830 -46.43 6.23 85.68
N MET A 831 -46.37 5.18 84.86
CA MET A 831 -47.23 4.00 84.98
C MET A 831 -46.99 3.25 86.29
N SER A 832 -45.72 3.02 86.65
CA SER A 832 -45.31 2.39 87.91
C SER A 832 -45.87 3.16 89.12
N LYS A 833 -45.69 4.49 89.19
CA LYS A 833 -46.27 5.32 90.27
C LYS A 833 -47.79 5.33 90.32
N ARG A 834 -48.48 5.01 89.21
CA ARG A 834 -49.96 4.96 89.18
C ARG A 834 -50.53 3.64 89.68
N SER A 835 -49.68 2.63 89.89
CA SER A 835 -50.07 1.30 90.40
C SER A 835 -49.91 1.16 91.92
N SER A 836 -49.46 2.20 92.63
CA SER A 836 -49.04 2.12 94.05
C SER A 836 -49.78 3.07 94.99
N THR A 837 -50.90 3.66 94.58
CA THR A 837 -51.75 4.52 95.44
C THR A 837 -53.23 4.24 95.23
N GLY A 838 -53.80 3.41 96.11
CA GLY A 838 -55.18 2.91 96.04
C GLY A 838 -55.77 2.57 97.42
N THR A 839 -55.89 3.59 98.28
CA THR A 839 -56.87 3.74 99.38
C THR A 839 -57.24 2.50 100.21
N ALA A 840 -56.72 2.41 101.45
CA ALA A 840 -57.33 1.63 102.53
C ALA A 840 -58.54 2.38 103.15
N PRO A 841 -59.46 1.71 103.89
CA PRO A 841 -59.18 1.46 105.31
C PRO A 841 -59.81 0.20 105.95
N SER A 842 -59.41 -0.03 107.22
CA SER A 842 -60.23 -0.62 108.31
C SER A 842 -60.37 -2.15 108.46
N LYS A 843 -59.54 -2.71 109.35
CA LYS A 843 -59.76 -3.90 110.23
C LYS A 843 -59.80 -5.26 109.49
N TYR A 844 -59.53 -6.40 110.12
CA TYR A 844 -59.39 -6.76 111.55
C TYR A 844 -58.05 -7.48 111.85
N ASN A 845 -57.82 -7.81 113.13
CA ASN A 845 -56.81 -8.77 113.60
C ASN A 845 -57.15 -10.21 113.06
N THR A 846 -56.36 -11.29 113.21
CA THR A 846 -55.50 -11.67 114.36
C THR A 846 -54.58 -12.86 114.05
N SER A 847 -53.44 -12.92 114.73
CA SER A 847 -52.75 -14.16 115.21
C SER A 847 -52.09 -15.16 114.24
N SER A 848 -51.19 -15.96 114.85
CA SER A 848 -50.53 -17.18 114.35
C SER A 848 -49.41 -16.94 113.31
N VAL A 849 -48.10 -17.10 113.58
CA VAL A 849 -47.29 -18.08 114.34
C VAL A 849 -47.00 -19.37 113.56
N VAL A 850 -45.70 -19.58 113.26
CA VAL A 850 -45.06 -20.78 112.67
C VAL A 850 -45.53 -21.10 111.23
N GLY A 851 -44.67 -21.48 110.28
CA GLY A 851 -43.23 -21.73 110.35
C GLY A 851 -42.88 -23.15 109.90
N ALA A 852 -41.61 -23.35 109.50
CA ALA A 852 -41.08 -24.56 108.86
C ALA A 852 -41.69 -24.89 107.48
N SER A 853 -41.03 -25.67 106.61
CA SER A 853 -39.63 -25.71 106.15
C SER A 853 -39.44 -26.96 105.29
N ASN A 854 -38.57 -26.88 104.26
CA ASN A 854 -38.05 -28.02 103.49
C ASN A 854 -39.14 -28.75 102.66
N TYR A 855 -38.85 -29.53 101.61
CA TYR A 855 -37.69 -30.34 101.23
C TYR A 855 -37.25 -30.03 99.78
N THR A 856 -36.06 -30.38 99.25
CA THR A 856 -34.68 -30.67 99.74
C THR A 856 -33.86 -30.98 98.47
N GLN A 857 -32.59 -30.54 98.40
CA GLN A 857 -31.53 -31.17 97.59
C GLN A 857 -31.72 -31.23 96.03
N SER A 858 -30.67 -31.36 95.22
CA SER A 858 -29.22 -31.43 95.51
C SER A 858 -28.39 -30.83 94.37
N ASP A 859 -27.50 -29.91 94.74
CA ASP A 859 -26.04 -29.90 94.46
C ASP A 859 -25.45 -29.92 93.03
N VAL A 860 -24.16 -29.52 92.98
CA VAL A 860 -23.19 -29.59 91.87
C VAL A 860 -23.49 -28.62 90.69
N ALA A 861 -23.05 -27.35 90.71
CA ALA A 861 -21.66 -26.85 90.55
C ALA A 861 -21.09 -26.99 89.12
N SER A 862 -20.25 -26.10 88.57
CA SER A 862 -19.76 -24.79 89.05
C SER A 862 -19.13 -24.00 87.88
N SER A 863 -19.26 -22.68 87.86
CA SER A 863 -18.32 -21.73 87.21
C SER A 863 -18.74 -20.28 87.47
N THR A 864 -18.03 -19.60 88.38
CA THR A 864 -18.32 -18.20 88.75
C THR A 864 -17.39 -17.24 88.03
N THR A 865 -17.94 -16.15 87.49
CA THR A 865 -17.23 -15.03 86.85
C THR A 865 -16.43 -14.19 87.88
N THR A 866 -15.68 -13.19 87.39
CA THR A 866 -15.12 -12.02 88.11
C THR A 866 -13.74 -12.20 88.79
N MET A 867 -12.90 -11.16 88.98
CA MET A 867 -13.11 -9.70 88.79
C MET A 867 -11.82 -8.89 88.46
N ALA A 868 -11.99 -7.85 87.62
CA ALA A 868 -11.44 -6.47 87.69
C ALA A 868 -9.96 -6.08 87.98
N VAL A 869 -9.43 -5.16 87.12
CA VAL A 869 -8.77 -3.86 87.47
C VAL A 869 -7.28 -3.94 87.94
N ALA A 870 -6.32 -3.03 87.61
CA ALA A 870 -6.36 -1.60 87.24
C ALA A 870 -5.21 -1.04 86.33
N THR A 871 -5.44 0.17 85.78
CA THR A 871 -4.51 1.32 85.53
C THR A 871 -3.20 1.29 84.68
N LYS A 872 -3.21 2.13 83.63
CA LYS A 872 -2.24 3.19 83.23
C LYS A 872 -0.70 2.94 83.07
N LYS A 873 -0.29 2.85 81.79
CA LYS A 873 0.65 3.75 81.04
C LYS A 873 2.18 3.75 81.45
N PRO A 874 3.10 4.50 80.75
CA PRO A 874 4.40 3.98 80.22
C PRO A 874 5.63 4.58 81.00
N PRO A 875 6.93 4.61 80.52
CA PRO A 875 7.53 4.26 79.21
C PRO A 875 8.96 3.62 79.18
N ALA A 876 9.52 3.44 77.96
CA ALA A 876 10.97 3.47 77.62
C ALA A 876 11.86 2.28 78.10
N LEU A 877 13.06 1.94 77.56
CA LEU A 877 13.80 2.26 76.32
C LEU A 877 14.82 1.12 75.99
N TYR A 878 15.65 1.28 74.95
CA TYR A 878 16.77 0.41 74.48
C TYR A 878 16.34 -0.97 73.88
N ALA A 879 16.80 -1.47 72.73
CA ALA A 879 18.06 -1.39 71.94
C ALA A 879 19.18 -2.35 72.42
N GLY A 880 19.87 -3.12 71.55
CA GLY A 880 19.76 -3.25 70.08
C GLY A 880 20.93 -4.09 69.51
N ILE A 881 21.42 -3.76 68.29
CA ILE A 881 22.73 -4.19 67.71
C ILE A 881 22.73 -5.68 67.23
N ALA A 882 23.33 -6.13 66.10
CA ALA A 882 24.20 -5.63 65.01
C ALA A 882 23.91 -6.46 63.72
N ALA A 883 24.49 -6.30 62.51
CA ALA A 883 25.16 -5.25 61.70
C ALA A 883 25.50 -5.92 60.32
N LYS A 884 26.15 -5.38 59.27
CA LYS A 884 26.94 -4.15 59.05
C LYS A 884 26.73 -3.57 57.62
N LYS A 885 26.48 -2.26 57.54
CA LYS A 885 26.98 -1.27 56.55
C LYS A 885 27.77 -1.75 55.30
N LYS A 886 27.39 -1.21 54.13
CA LYS A 886 28.17 -0.13 53.46
C LYS A 886 27.33 0.68 52.43
N ALA A 887 27.68 1.95 52.29
CA ALA A 887 27.32 2.89 51.21
C ALA A 887 28.54 3.83 51.03
N PRO A 888 28.61 4.68 49.97
CA PRO A 888 28.13 6.06 50.16
C PRO A 888 27.57 6.77 48.89
N ALA A 889 26.84 7.88 49.12
CA ALA A 889 26.84 9.22 48.47
C ALA A 889 27.06 9.45 46.94
N LEU A 890 26.71 10.60 46.34
CA LEU A 890 25.59 11.57 46.50
C LEU A 890 25.69 12.66 45.38
N TYR A 891 24.59 12.97 44.67
CA TYR A 891 24.32 14.20 43.87
C TYR A 891 25.06 14.51 42.53
N MET A 892 24.30 15.17 41.63
CA MET A 892 24.58 16.30 40.68
C MET A 892 26.03 16.57 40.15
N ASP A 893 26.27 17.03 38.91
CA ASP A 893 25.43 17.80 37.96
C ASP A 893 25.97 17.80 36.49
N ILE A 894 25.10 18.19 35.54
CA ILE A 894 25.25 19.01 34.28
C ILE A 894 26.57 19.02 33.43
N ALA A 895 26.39 19.16 32.10
CA ALA A 895 27.35 19.57 31.02
C ALA A 895 28.37 18.51 30.50
N ALA A 896 29.00 18.63 29.32
CA ALA A 896 28.67 19.25 28.00
C ALA A 896 29.76 18.87 26.96
N THR A 897 29.64 19.33 25.69
CA THR A 897 30.62 19.29 24.58
C THR A 897 30.94 17.88 24.00
N ASP A 898 30.72 17.59 22.70
CA ASP A 898 31.48 17.95 21.46
C ASP A 898 32.72 17.04 21.25
N ASP A 899 33.24 16.71 20.06
CA ASP A 899 33.00 17.17 18.68
C ASP A 899 33.54 16.14 17.61
N VAL A 900 33.32 16.41 16.31
CA VAL A 900 34.01 15.87 15.10
C VAL A 900 33.80 14.36 14.78
N GLY A 901 33.64 13.93 13.52
CA GLY A 901 33.60 14.66 12.24
C GLY A 901 33.73 13.72 11.02
N PRO A 902 33.74 14.25 9.77
CA PRO A 902 33.21 13.51 8.61
C PRO A 902 34.20 13.19 7.49
N GLU A 903 33.82 12.21 6.65
CA GLU A 903 33.78 12.34 5.18
C GLU A 903 32.63 11.47 4.62
#